data_AF-A0AAV3FA50-F1
#
_entry.id   AF-A0AAV3FA50-F1
#
_cell.length_a   1.000
_cell.length_b   1.000
_cell.length_c   1.000
_cell.angle_alpha   90.00
_cell.angle_beta   90.00
_cell.angle_gamma   90.00
#
_symmetry.space_group_name_H-M   'P 1'
#
loop_
_entity.id
_entity.type
_entity.pdbx_description
1 polymer ?
#
loop_
_entity_poly.entity_id
_entity_poly.type
_entity_poly.pdbx_seq_one_letter_code
_entity_poly.pdbx_strand_id
1 'polypeptide(L)'
;MRKLIKPLSVATMMFLSLNLCFFNGRVVKGEEISNETKVTILGTSDIHGRFVPWEYSSDTENKSGSLSQISTIVKRERNENPNLILVDAGDSIQDNFVETFNKGPHQPMVLGMNKMKYDVWEMGNHEFNFGLDVLKHVTSQFEGKVLAGNIYNDDGTRFMDGYTIIERDGIKIGIIGMDTPMIKEFEKPYNIKGIEFRDPVKETKKIIKELDGKVDAMIGVMHMGLDNENAISNTGVTDIANQCPELTAIVGGHMHKLVKNEVVNGVIITEPGKYGQAVSKIDLTFKKENGKNVLKNKNADTISVANVESDKEIEDLLKPFHEELRKDANSVIGRLEGVNMVDEDYIKGIPTIHIEDTPLIDFFHEVGKYYSKADVIALSIDNDKAKLNVGDIKKKDIAYNYRYTGGEISVYEVTGKDLKKYMEWAAGYFNTLNPGDITPSFNPKRRASKYSTNDMFGGITYKIDLREKEGNRIKDVKYKDGRELKDTDVLKLGMNSYRLGQLQGKGGIFEGKEFKKLWDSKTAYGEEEGTIRNLAIDYIKNVKNGLINAKKQNNWCLLGIDPNSENYKKVRDLVNSGELKIPTSEDGKYTNIASINKKDLPSDNNTSKENEENINLDSINNKNNKDQAVNEESKKDVPKVEENIEKQKNNKENNSNGDNTLVKEDSKSKEENEKNNEQNNIEEVSKKENKLPNTGSPIGAEAMSQIGMLLLGAGVILKKKNKK
;
A
#
# COMPACT_ATOMS: atom_id res chain seq x y z
N MET A 1 67.51 -62.34 26.10
CA MET A 1 68.33 -61.84 24.98
C MET A 1 68.25 -60.32 25.05
N ARG A 2 69.29 -59.51 25.35
CA ARG A 2 70.60 -59.28 24.69
C ARG A 2 70.50 -58.72 23.25
N LYS A 3 70.44 -57.38 23.13
CA LYS A 3 71.31 -56.46 22.36
C LYS A 3 70.86 -55.01 22.70
N LEU A 4 71.67 -53.97 22.95
CA LEU A 4 72.95 -53.48 22.38
C LEU A 4 72.73 -52.86 20.98
N ILE A 5 73.21 -51.65 20.62
CA ILE A 5 74.19 -50.72 21.23
C ILE A 5 73.85 -49.24 20.88
N LYS A 6 74.61 -48.25 21.40
CA LYS A 6 74.52 -46.80 21.01
C LYS A 6 75.30 -46.48 19.70
N PRO A 7 76.11 -45.40 19.56
CA PRO A 7 75.84 -44.37 18.55
C PRO A 7 76.97 -44.23 17.50
N LEU A 8 76.84 -43.23 16.60
CA LEU A 8 77.98 -42.69 15.85
C LEU A 8 77.96 -41.14 15.86
N SER A 9 79.14 -40.54 15.68
CA SER A 9 79.41 -39.11 15.90
C SER A 9 80.71 -38.69 15.18
N VAL A 10 80.97 -37.38 15.05
CA VAL A 10 82.22 -36.75 14.52
C VAL A 10 82.28 -36.83 12.97
N ALA A 11 82.75 -35.83 12.19
CA ALA A 11 83.42 -34.54 12.46
C ALA A 11 82.65 -33.34 11.80
N THR A 12 83.12 -32.09 11.62
CA THR A 12 84.49 -31.57 11.28
C THR A 12 84.68 -30.07 11.61
N MET A 13 85.92 -29.66 11.96
CA MET A 13 86.56 -28.31 11.87
C MET A 13 85.88 -27.03 12.41
N MET A 14 86.15 -26.72 13.69
CA MET A 14 87.16 -25.73 14.18
C MET A 14 87.59 -24.47 13.35
N PHE A 15 87.85 -23.37 14.10
CA PHE A 15 88.64 -22.14 13.81
C PHE A 15 88.05 -20.93 13.03
N LEU A 16 87.47 -19.99 13.81
CA LEU A 16 87.99 -18.62 14.08
C LEU A 16 87.60 -17.38 13.23
N SER A 17 87.44 -16.29 14.00
CA SER A 17 87.69 -14.86 13.71
C SER A 17 86.49 -13.96 13.40
N LEU A 18 86.60 -12.71 13.86
CA LEU A 18 85.55 -11.69 13.89
C LEU A 18 85.16 -11.19 12.50
N ASN A 19 83.89 -10.82 12.35
CA ASN A 19 83.52 -9.56 11.72
C ASN A 19 82.16 -9.06 12.23
N LEU A 20 81.93 -7.74 12.14
CA LEU A 20 80.67 -7.13 12.56
C LEU A 20 79.54 -7.47 11.58
N CYS A 21 78.34 -7.71 12.09
CA CYS A 21 77.11 -7.65 11.32
C CYS A 21 76.04 -6.89 12.12
N PHE A 22 75.25 -6.07 11.42
CA PHE A 22 74.38 -5.08 12.05
C PHE A 22 73.16 -5.70 12.73
N PHE A 23 72.79 -5.15 13.88
CA PHE A 23 71.51 -5.42 14.54
C PHE A 23 70.36 -4.77 13.76
N ASN A 24 69.98 -5.36 12.62
CA ASN A 24 68.76 -5.01 11.92
C ASN A 24 67.56 -5.55 12.72
N GLY A 25 67.17 -4.79 13.73
CA GLY A 25 65.97 -5.04 14.53
C GLY A 25 64.74 -4.98 13.63
N ARG A 26 64.25 -6.15 13.19
CA ARG A 26 62.89 -6.28 12.67
C ARG A 26 61.94 -5.95 13.81
N VAL A 27 61.47 -4.71 13.83
CA VAL A 27 60.26 -4.32 14.57
C VAL A 27 59.13 -5.16 13.98
N VAL A 28 58.77 -6.24 14.69
CA VAL A 28 57.48 -6.88 14.51
C VAL A 28 56.47 -5.82 14.94
N LYS A 29 55.90 -5.13 13.96
CA LYS A 29 54.80 -4.20 14.18
C LYS A 29 53.63 -5.06 14.64
N GLY A 30 53.41 -5.11 15.95
CA GLY A 30 52.30 -5.87 16.52
C GLY A 30 51.01 -5.41 15.88
N GLU A 31 50.16 -6.36 15.50
CA GLU A 31 48.77 -6.05 15.19
C GLU A 31 48.15 -5.51 16.48
N GLU A 32 47.64 -4.27 16.44
CA GLU A 32 46.83 -3.77 17.52
C GLU A 32 45.57 -4.65 17.58
N ILE A 33 45.44 -5.42 18.66
CA ILE A 33 44.17 -6.07 19.00
C ILE A 33 43.14 -4.94 19.08
N SER A 34 42.19 -4.91 18.15
CA SER A 34 41.18 -3.87 18.08
C SER A 34 40.28 -3.98 19.31
N ASN A 35 40.55 -3.16 20.33
CA ASN A 35 39.75 -3.01 21.55
C ASN A 35 38.41 -2.30 21.26
N GLU A 36 37.74 -2.73 20.20
CA GLU A 36 36.52 -2.14 19.65
C GLU A 36 35.40 -3.19 19.64
N THR A 37 34.40 -2.99 20.50
CA THR A 37 33.22 -3.83 20.57
C THR A 37 32.16 -3.26 19.63
N LYS A 38 31.71 -4.07 18.66
CA LYS A 38 30.61 -3.74 17.78
C LYS A 38 29.28 -4.21 18.39
N VAL A 39 28.26 -3.34 18.38
CA VAL A 39 26.87 -3.69 18.67
C VAL A 39 26.02 -3.37 17.43
N THR A 40 25.16 -4.28 17.02
CA THR A 40 24.28 -4.11 15.86
C THR A 40 22.82 -4.13 16.31
N ILE A 41 22.07 -3.08 16.02
CA ILE A 41 20.61 -3.07 16.19
C ILE A 41 19.99 -3.40 14.83
N LEU A 42 19.18 -4.46 14.78
CA LEU A 42 18.26 -4.70 13.67
C LEU A 42 16.84 -4.29 14.07
N GLY A 43 16.18 -3.52 13.21
CA GLY A 43 14.82 -3.03 13.41
C GLY A 43 13.87 -3.49 12.31
N THR A 44 12.71 -4.02 12.70
CA THR A 44 11.54 -4.18 11.84
C THR A 44 10.39 -3.29 12.31
N SER A 45 9.37 -3.14 11.47
CA SER A 45 8.17 -2.38 11.76
C SER A 45 7.10 -2.72 10.71
N ASP A 46 5.83 -2.49 11.06
CA ASP A 46 4.69 -2.48 10.14
C ASP A 46 4.59 -3.77 9.30
N ILE A 47 4.93 -4.93 9.90
CA ILE A 47 4.93 -6.21 9.20
C ILE A 47 3.48 -6.63 8.86
N HIS A 48 2.50 -6.18 9.66
CA HIS A 48 1.07 -6.39 9.44
C HIS A 48 0.74 -7.85 9.06
N GLY A 49 0.94 -8.79 9.98
CA GLY A 49 0.50 -10.18 9.79
C GLY A 49 1.18 -10.99 8.68
N ARG A 50 2.21 -10.46 8.01
CA ARG A 50 2.90 -11.16 6.89
C ARG A 50 3.97 -12.09 7.43
N PHE A 51 3.54 -13.14 8.13
CA PHE A 51 4.44 -14.07 8.82
C PHE A 51 5.21 -15.03 7.87
N VAL A 52 4.65 -15.33 6.70
CA VAL A 52 5.25 -16.09 5.58
C VAL A 52 4.95 -15.37 4.25
N PRO A 53 5.67 -15.64 3.13
CA PRO A 53 5.49 -14.90 1.87
C PRO A 53 4.17 -15.25 1.14
N TRP A 54 3.04 -14.83 1.71
CA TRP A 54 1.71 -15.17 1.22
C TRP A 54 0.71 -14.02 1.42
N GLU A 55 -0.09 -13.77 0.39
CA GLU A 55 -1.27 -12.91 0.43
C GLU A 55 -2.50 -13.82 0.62
N TYR A 56 -3.08 -13.79 1.82
CA TYR A 56 -4.15 -14.70 2.18
C TYR A 56 -5.50 -14.33 1.53
N SER A 57 -5.74 -13.07 1.17
CA SER A 57 -7.03 -12.69 0.55
C SER A 57 -7.22 -13.31 -0.84
N SER A 58 -6.15 -13.47 -1.63
CA SER A 58 -6.19 -14.17 -2.93
C SER A 58 -5.65 -15.60 -2.93
N ASP A 59 -5.15 -16.11 -1.80
CA ASP A 59 -4.44 -17.40 -1.69
C ASP A 59 -3.30 -17.53 -2.72
N THR A 60 -2.37 -16.59 -2.67
CA THR A 60 -1.25 -16.48 -3.62
C THR A 60 0.07 -16.19 -2.91
N GLU A 61 1.16 -16.79 -3.40
CA GLU A 61 2.52 -16.45 -2.96
C GLU A 61 2.82 -14.96 -3.18
N ASN A 62 3.43 -14.33 -2.19
CA ASN A 62 3.92 -12.96 -2.27
C ASN A 62 5.29 -12.84 -1.60
N LYS A 63 6.37 -12.93 -2.38
CA LYS A 63 7.76 -12.80 -1.90
C LYS A 63 8.22 -11.35 -1.66
N SER A 64 7.32 -10.36 -1.63
CA SER A 64 7.69 -8.94 -1.42
C SER A 64 8.30 -8.64 -0.05
N GLY A 65 8.03 -9.49 0.94
CA GLY A 65 8.44 -9.32 2.32
C GLY A 65 7.63 -10.21 3.26
N SER A 66 8.27 -10.75 4.30
CA SER A 66 7.61 -11.52 5.36
C SER A 66 8.56 -11.80 6.53
N LEU A 67 8.01 -12.13 7.71
CA LEU A 67 8.77 -12.47 8.92
C LEU A 67 9.72 -13.67 8.69
N SER A 68 9.28 -14.70 7.98
CA SER A 68 10.14 -15.84 7.59
C SER A 68 11.33 -15.44 6.69
N GLN A 69 11.17 -14.50 5.75
CA GLN A 69 12.31 -14.00 4.97
C GLN A 69 13.22 -13.07 5.80
N ILE A 70 12.64 -12.29 6.73
CA ILE A 70 13.41 -11.51 7.71
C ILE A 70 14.28 -12.43 8.58
N SER A 71 13.77 -13.61 8.98
CA SER A 71 14.55 -14.59 9.75
C SER A 71 15.82 -15.07 9.03
N THR A 72 15.79 -15.21 7.70
CA THR A 72 16.98 -15.49 6.89
C THR A 72 18.02 -14.36 7.01
N ILE A 73 17.59 -13.09 7.03
CA ILE A 73 18.48 -11.94 7.30
C ILE A 73 19.00 -12.01 8.75
N VAL A 74 18.11 -12.08 9.75
CA VAL A 74 18.47 -12.12 11.18
C VAL A 74 19.48 -13.23 11.48
N LYS A 75 19.31 -14.43 10.90
CA LYS A 75 20.27 -15.55 11.03
C LYS A 75 21.63 -15.21 10.43
N ARG A 76 21.70 -14.54 9.26
CA ARG A 76 22.98 -14.07 8.68
C ARG A 76 23.64 -13.02 9.57
N GLU A 77 22.93 -11.93 9.88
CA GLU A 77 23.48 -10.79 10.62
C GLU A 77 23.92 -11.18 12.04
N ARG A 78 23.21 -12.11 12.70
CA ARG A 78 23.57 -12.62 14.04
C ARG A 78 24.75 -13.59 14.02
N ASN A 79 25.02 -14.24 12.88
CA ASN A 79 26.25 -15.01 12.67
C ASN A 79 27.45 -14.09 12.37
N GLU A 80 27.23 -12.94 11.72
CA GLU A 80 28.27 -11.91 11.49
C GLU A 80 28.60 -11.12 12.77
N ASN A 81 27.60 -10.81 13.60
CA ASN A 81 27.80 -10.17 14.90
C ASN A 81 26.89 -10.80 15.98
N PRO A 82 27.46 -11.53 16.98
CA PRO A 82 26.67 -12.09 18.09
C PRO A 82 26.14 -11.00 19.05
N ASN A 83 26.74 -9.80 19.05
CA ASN A 83 26.28 -8.63 19.82
C ASN A 83 25.11 -7.91 19.13
N LEU A 84 24.17 -8.70 18.59
CA LEU A 84 22.98 -8.22 17.91
C LEU A 84 21.84 -8.02 18.91
N ILE A 85 21.12 -6.91 18.73
CA ILE A 85 19.86 -6.59 19.39
C ILE A 85 18.79 -6.53 18.30
N LEU A 86 17.67 -7.22 18.47
CA LEU A 86 16.59 -7.30 17.47
C LEU A 86 15.31 -6.65 18.02
N VAL A 87 14.78 -5.64 17.32
CA VAL A 87 13.63 -4.84 17.78
C VAL A 87 12.54 -4.75 16.72
N ASP A 88 11.28 -4.67 17.13
CA ASP A 88 10.13 -4.34 16.27
C ASP A 88 9.48 -3.03 16.73
N ALA A 89 9.09 -2.16 15.79
CA ALA A 89 8.52 -0.83 16.03
C ALA A 89 6.99 -0.74 15.81
N GLY A 90 6.27 -1.85 16.01
CA GLY A 90 4.80 -1.89 16.03
C GLY A 90 4.13 -2.26 14.71
N ASP A 91 2.79 -2.31 14.74
CA ASP A 91 1.90 -2.72 13.65
C ASP A 91 2.23 -4.12 13.10
N SER A 92 2.25 -5.08 14.02
CA SER A 92 2.54 -6.50 13.75
C SER A 92 1.28 -7.38 13.74
N ILE A 93 0.27 -7.11 14.58
CA ILE A 93 -0.83 -8.08 14.86
C ILE A 93 -2.15 -7.86 14.09
N GLN A 94 -2.12 -7.17 12.95
CA GLN A 94 -3.29 -6.82 12.14
C GLN A 94 -3.01 -6.91 10.63
N ASP A 95 -4.06 -7.11 9.83
CA ASP A 95 -4.06 -7.27 8.37
C ASP A 95 -3.46 -8.62 7.90
N ASN A 96 -3.74 -8.97 6.64
CA ASN A 96 -3.49 -10.30 6.07
C ASN A 96 -4.18 -11.44 6.86
N PHE A 97 -5.30 -11.15 7.54
CA PHE A 97 -6.08 -12.04 8.40
C PHE A 97 -5.35 -12.60 9.64
N VAL A 98 -4.23 -12.01 10.06
CA VAL A 98 -3.51 -12.49 11.26
C VAL A 98 -4.31 -12.30 12.54
N GLU A 99 -5.19 -11.30 12.57
CA GLU A 99 -6.08 -10.95 13.68
C GLU A 99 -7.02 -12.09 14.10
N THR A 100 -7.29 -13.04 13.19
CA THR A 100 -7.96 -14.33 13.47
C THR A 100 -7.38 -15.02 14.71
N PHE A 101 -6.07 -14.90 14.93
CA PHE A 101 -5.35 -15.59 15.99
C PHE A 101 -5.12 -14.75 17.25
N ASN A 102 -5.54 -13.47 17.29
CA ASN A 102 -5.29 -12.58 18.42
C ASN A 102 -6.02 -13.01 19.72
N LYS A 103 -6.99 -13.92 19.64
CA LYS A 103 -7.64 -14.57 20.81
C LYS A 103 -7.24 -16.03 21.00
N GLY A 104 -6.35 -16.56 20.15
CA GLY A 104 -5.83 -17.92 20.24
C GLY A 104 -4.73 -18.06 21.29
N PRO A 105 -4.35 -19.29 21.68
CA PRO A 105 -3.27 -19.53 22.65
C PRO A 105 -1.88 -19.12 22.13
N HIS A 106 -1.74 -19.00 20.80
CA HIS A 106 -0.53 -18.57 20.11
C HIS A 106 -0.90 -17.62 18.97
N GLN A 107 -0.31 -16.44 18.95
CA GLN A 107 -0.38 -15.48 17.85
C GLN A 107 0.86 -15.70 16.94
N PRO A 108 0.71 -15.89 15.62
CA PRO A 108 1.81 -16.39 14.77
C PRO A 108 2.96 -15.40 14.55
N MET A 109 2.71 -14.09 14.60
CA MET A 109 3.77 -13.08 14.56
C MET A 109 4.60 -13.15 15.85
N VAL A 110 3.94 -13.13 17.02
CA VAL A 110 4.62 -13.22 18.33
C VAL A 110 5.39 -14.54 18.46
N LEU A 111 4.81 -15.66 18.02
CA LEU A 111 5.48 -16.97 17.99
C LEU A 111 6.73 -16.97 17.09
N GLY A 112 6.66 -16.32 15.93
CA GLY A 112 7.80 -16.12 15.04
C GLY A 112 8.87 -15.20 15.66
N MET A 113 8.47 -14.10 16.31
CA MET A 113 9.36 -13.15 16.97
C MET A 113 10.10 -13.79 18.16
N ASN A 114 9.42 -14.58 18.99
CA ASN A 114 10.05 -15.38 20.05
C ASN A 114 11.08 -16.36 19.46
N LYS A 115 10.70 -17.10 18.40
CA LYS A 115 11.59 -18.05 17.72
C LYS A 115 12.83 -17.36 17.12
N MET A 116 12.66 -16.15 16.57
CA MET A 116 13.73 -15.29 16.06
C MET A 116 14.53 -14.59 17.17
N LYS A 117 14.10 -14.67 18.43
CA LYS A 117 14.66 -13.96 19.59
C LYS A 117 14.73 -12.46 19.34
N TYR A 118 13.56 -11.83 19.20
CA TYR A 118 13.42 -10.39 19.37
C TYR A 118 13.70 -10.03 20.84
N ASP A 119 14.46 -8.97 21.04
CA ASP A 119 14.76 -8.39 22.35
C ASP A 119 13.66 -7.42 22.81
N VAL A 120 13.09 -6.65 21.88
CA VAL A 120 12.09 -5.59 22.13
C VAL A 120 10.97 -5.62 21.08
N TRP A 121 9.76 -5.31 21.52
CA TRP A 121 8.60 -5.01 20.67
C TRP A 121 7.91 -3.75 21.21
N GLU A 122 7.99 -2.65 20.47
CA GLU A 122 7.19 -1.44 20.71
C GLU A 122 5.77 -1.63 20.17
N MET A 123 4.78 -1.03 20.83
CA MET A 123 3.40 -1.04 20.34
C MET A 123 3.19 -0.07 19.16
N GLY A 124 2.37 -0.48 18.20
CA GLY A 124 1.85 0.40 17.15
C GLY A 124 0.36 0.67 17.29
N ASN A 125 -0.19 1.49 16.40
CA ASN A 125 -1.61 1.86 16.47
C ASN A 125 -2.55 0.65 16.29
N HIS A 126 -2.17 -0.35 15.49
CA HIS A 126 -3.00 -1.51 15.19
C HIS A 126 -3.00 -2.57 16.29
N GLU A 127 -2.04 -2.54 17.22
CA GLU A 127 -2.08 -3.35 18.43
C GLU A 127 -3.31 -3.03 19.33
N PHE A 128 -3.85 -1.81 19.25
CA PHE A 128 -5.01 -1.37 20.04
C PHE A 128 -6.40 -1.70 19.43
N ASN A 129 -6.45 -2.08 18.14
CA ASN A 129 -7.70 -2.29 17.37
C ASN A 129 -8.69 -3.30 17.97
N PHE A 130 -8.20 -4.20 18.81
CA PHE A 130 -8.97 -5.32 19.38
C PHE A 130 -9.32 -5.14 20.87
N GLY A 131 -8.95 -3.99 21.44
CA GLY A 131 -9.19 -3.63 22.84
C GLY A 131 -8.11 -4.14 23.80
N LEU A 132 -7.94 -3.44 24.94
CA LEU A 132 -6.81 -3.66 25.87
C LEU A 132 -6.70 -5.09 26.41
N ASP A 133 -7.81 -5.83 26.57
CA ASP A 133 -7.78 -7.24 27.00
C ASP A 133 -7.13 -8.16 25.95
N VAL A 134 -7.38 -7.92 24.66
CA VAL A 134 -6.76 -8.68 23.57
C VAL A 134 -5.29 -8.28 23.42
N LEU A 135 -4.98 -6.98 23.50
CA LEU A 135 -3.62 -6.47 23.51
C LEU A 135 -2.79 -7.13 24.63
N LYS A 136 -3.32 -7.16 25.86
CA LYS A 136 -2.71 -7.80 27.02
C LYS A 136 -2.53 -9.30 26.85
N HIS A 137 -3.52 -9.99 26.27
CA HIS A 137 -3.43 -11.42 25.97
C HIS A 137 -2.31 -11.72 24.96
N VAL A 138 -2.22 -10.98 23.87
CA VAL A 138 -1.20 -11.18 22.83
C VAL A 138 0.20 -10.80 23.33
N THR A 139 0.35 -9.65 23.98
CA THR A 139 1.64 -9.20 24.55
C THR A 139 2.16 -10.13 25.65
N SER A 140 1.28 -10.78 26.42
CA SER A 140 1.68 -11.79 27.42
C SER A 140 2.34 -13.05 26.84
N GLN A 141 2.29 -13.25 25.52
CA GLN A 141 2.94 -14.36 24.82
C GLN A 141 4.37 -14.02 24.37
N PHE A 142 4.80 -12.76 24.45
CA PHE A 142 6.11 -12.33 23.98
C PHE A 142 7.21 -12.61 25.02
N GLU A 143 8.32 -13.20 24.59
CA GLU A 143 9.46 -13.57 25.46
C GLU A 143 10.45 -12.41 25.71
N GLY A 144 10.40 -11.35 24.89
CA GLY A 144 11.24 -10.17 25.01
C GLY A 144 10.63 -9.08 25.89
N LYS A 145 11.00 -7.81 25.63
CA LYS A 145 10.42 -6.64 26.30
C LYS A 145 9.39 -5.91 25.43
N VAL A 146 8.14 -5.91 25.89
CA VAL A 146 7.07 -5.06 25.36
C VAL A 146 7.24 -3.64 25.93
N LEU A 147 7.19 -2.62 25.07
CA LEU A 147 7.35 -1.22 25.43
C LEU A 147 6.21 -0.34 24.88
N ALA A 148 5.87 0.73 25.61
CA ALA A 148 4.98 1.83 25.20
C ALA A 148 5.21 3.07 26.08
N GLY A 149 6.16 3.93 25.71
CA GLY A 149 6.79 4.87 26.65
C GLY A 149 6.06 6.17 26.99
N ASN A 150 5.00 6.51 26.25
CA ASN A 150 4.14 7.67 26.52
C ASN A 150 2.68 7.30 26.85
N ILE A 151 2.35 6.02 26.98
CA ILE A 151 1.01 5.56 27.40
C ILE A 151 0.94 5.35 28.91
N TYR A 152 -0.11 5.88 29.52
CA TYR A 152 -0.36 5.82 30.96
C TYR A 152 -1.79 5.35 31.26
N ASN A 153 -2.00 4.67 32.38
CA ASN A 153 -3.33 4.36 32.91
C ASN A 153 -3.98 5.62 33.51
N ASP A 154 -5.32 5.62 33.66
CA ASP A 154 -6.09 6.68 34.34
C ASP A 154 -5.58 7.02 35.77
N ASP A 155 -4.88 6.10 36.45
CA ASP A 155 -4.29 6.32 37.78
C ASP A 155 -2.92 7.04 37.76
N GLY A 156 -2.40 7.34 36.57
CA GLY A 156 -1.12 8.02 36.34
C GLY A 156 0.10 7.10 36.34
N THR A 157 -0.05 5.78 36.49
CA THR A 157 1.03 4.80 36.27
C THR A 157 1.26 4.55 34.76
N ARG A 158 2.47 4.10 34.38
CA ARG A 158 2.73 3.71 32.98
C ARG A 158 1.88 2.48 32.60
N PHE A 159 1.36 2.44 31.38
CA PHE A 159 0.59 1.30 30.88
C PHE A 159 1.49 0.05 30.66
N MET A 160 2.69 0.26 30.13
CA MET A 160 3.74 -0.75 29.93
C MET A 160 5.11 -0.19 30.37
N ASP A 161 6.18 -1.00 30.26
CA ASP A 161 7.54 -0.48 30.44
C ASP A 161 7.82 0.61 29.38
N GLY A 162 8.43 1.74 29.78
CA GLY A 162 8.78 2.81 28.83
C GLY A 162 10.18 2.68 28.22
N TYR A 163 11.02 1.84 28.82
CA TYR A 163 12.36 1.53 28.32
C TYR A 163 12.86 0.19 28.86
N THR A 164 13.91 -0.33 28.24
CA THR A 164 14.73 -1.41 28.80
C THR A 164 16.23 -1.08 28.68
N ILE A 165 17.08 -1.82 29.37
CA ILE A 165 18.54 -1.77 29.20
C ILE A 165 19.02 -3.15 28.81
N ILE A 166 19.74 -3.25 27.69
CA ILE A 166 20.25 -4.50 27.15
C ILE A 166 21.78 -4.43 27.10
N GLU A 167 22.43 -5.46 27.63
CA GLU A 167 23.88 -5.59 27.62
C GLU A 167 24.33 -6.61 26.56
N ARG A 168 25.41 -6.26 25.82
CA ARG A 168 26.13 -7.13 24.87
C ARG A 168 27.61 -6.83 25.00
N ASP A 169 28.43 -7.85 25.32
CA ASP A 169 29.88 -7.74 25.49
C ASP A 169 30.32 -6.54 26.36
N GLY A 170 29.62 -6.32 27.48
CA GLY A 170 29.90 -5.22 28.42
C GLY A 170 29.49 -3.82 27.95
N ILE A 171 28.84 -3.68 26.78
CA ILE A 171 28.21 -2.45 26.28
C ILE A 171 26.73 -2.44 26.66
N LYS A 172 26.25 -1.35 27.27
CA LYS A 172 24.85 -1.17 27.68
C LYS A 172 24.11 -0.23 26.74
N ILE A 173 23.07 -0.74 26.10
CA ILE A 173 22.16 0.03 25.26
C ILE A 173 20.85 0.25 26.02
N GLY A 174 20.49 1.52 26.25
CA GLY A 174 19.15 1.88 26.67
C GLY A 174 18.22 1.94 25.46
N ILE A 175 17.07 1.28 25.51
CA ILE A 175 16.10 1.24 24.41
C ILE A 175 14.80 1.88 24.92
N ILE A 176 14.33 2.93 24.24
CA ILE A 176 13.22 3.79 24.66
C ILE A 176 12.06 3.63 23.66
N GLY A 177 10.88 3.32 24.19
CA GLY A 177 9.63 3.23 23.42
C GLY A 177 8.91 4.57 23.30
N MET A 178 8.30 4.90 22.15
CA MET A 178 7.25 5.94 22.03
C MET A 178 6.25 5.64 20.91
N ASP A 179 4.95 5.72 21.23
CA ASP A 179 3.82 5.65 20.31
C ASP A 179 3.45 7.04 19.74
N THR A 180 2.89 7.11 18.52
CA THR A 180 2.19 8.34 18.07
C THR A 180 1.00 8.64 18.99
N PRO A 181 0.88 9.85 19.57
CA PRO A 181 -0.26 10.18 20.43
C PRO A 181 -1.58 10.30 19.66
N MET A 182 -1.51 10.26 18.32
CA MET A 182 -2.67 10.30 17.42
C MET A 182 -3.53 9.04 17.44
N ILE A 183 -3.05 7.93 18.06
CA ILE A 183 -3.87 6.73 18.32
C ILE A 183 -5.22 7.09 18.95
N LYS A 184 -5.24 8.09 19.83
CA LYS A 184 -6.46 8.62 20.47
C LYS A 184 -7.55 9.09 19.49
N GLU A 185 -7.14 9.60 18.32
CA GLU A 185 -8.05 10.14 17.30
C GLU A 185 -8.39 9.10 16.21
N PHE A 186 -7.59 8.03 16.10
CA PHE A 186 -7.79 6.94 15.12
C PHE A 186 -8.56 5.75 15.70
N GLU A 187 -8.30 5.42 16.96
CA GLU A 187 -8.83 4.27 17.64
C GLU A 187 -10.19 4.56 18.28
N LYS A 188 -11.05 3.54 18.33
CA LYS A 188 -12.39 3.66 18.86
C LYS A 188 -12.31 3.91 20.37
N PRO A 189 -12.98 4.93 20.94
CA PRO A 189 -12.83 5.28 22.36
C PRO A 189 -13.15 4.18 23.39
N TYR A 190 -13.82 3.10 22.97
CA TYR A 190 -14.06 1.93 23.82
C TYR A 190 -12.89 0.92 23.83
N ASN A 191 -12.06 0.87 22.78
CA ASN A 191 -10.90 -0.02 22.67
C ASN A 191 -9.73 0.46 23.54
N ILE A 192 -9.55 1.78 23.65
CA ILE A 192 -8.50 2.47 24.44
C ILE A 192 -9.02 3.07 25.75
N LYS A 193 -10.14 2.56 26.28
CA LYS A 193 -10.73 3.08 27.52
C LYS A 193 -9.86 2.72 28.74
N GLY A 194 -9.48 3.73 29.51
CA GLY A 194 -8.69 3.58 30.74
C GLY A 194 -7.20 3.91 30.60
N ILE A 195 -6.78 4.37 29.40
CA ILE A 195 -5.44 4.85 29.12
C ILE A 195 -5.45 6.25 28.49
N GLU A 196 -4.37 7.01 28.71
CA GLU A 196 -4.07 8.27 28.04
C GLU A 196 -2.74 8.22 27.28
N PHE A 197 -2.69 8.94 26.15
CA PHE A 197 -1.50 9.09 25.32
C PHE A 197 -0.87 10.45 25.60
N ARG A 198 0.37 10.47 26.08
CA ARG A 198 1.11 11.69 26.43
C ARG A 198 2.05 12.13 25.32
N ASP A 199 2.56 13.36 25.46
CA ASP A 199 3.56 13.95 24.57
C ASP A 199 4.87 13.13 24.58
N PRO A 200 5.23 12.47 23.46
CA PRO A 200 6.37 11.55 23.42
C PRO A 200 7.72 12.27 23.54
N VAL A 201 7.81 13.54 23.14
CA VAL A 201 9.03 14.35 23.33
C VAL A 201 9.25 14.64 24.82
N LYS A 202 8.20 14.95 25.58
CA LYS A 202 8.29 15.17 27.03
C LYS A 202 8.65 13.89 27.78
N GLU A 203 8.03 12.76 27.43
CA GLU A 203 8.32 11.47 28.05
C GLU A 203 9.70 10.92 27.65
N THR A 204 10.17 11.14 26.41
CA THR A 204 11.56 10.83 26.01
C THR A 204 12.57 11.58 26.86
N LYS A 205 12.41 12.90 27.04
CA LYS A 205 13.27 13.74 27.89
C LYS A 205 13.26 13.34 29.38
N LYS A 206 12.20 12.68 29.82
CA LYS A 206 12.09 12.11 31.17
C LYS A 206 12.89 10.80 31.25
N ILE A 207 12.68 9.89 30.30
CA ILE A 207 13.37 8.59 30.26
C ILE A 207 14.89 8.76 30.05
N ILE A 208 15.34 9.71 29.23
CA ILE A 208 16.77 10.01 29.06
C ILE A 208 17.43 10.38 30.42
N LYS A 209 16.72 11.11 31.29
CA LYS A 209 17.20 11.42 32.66
C LYS A 209 17.10 10.21 33.59
N GLU A 210 16.13 9.33 33.38
CA GLU A 210 16.03 8.04 34.09
C GLU A 210 17.17 7.08 33.66
N LEU A 211 17.77 7.26 32.49
CA LEU A 211 18.88 6.46 31.93
C LEU A 211 20.27 7.09 32.06
N ASP A 212 20.39 8.38 32.42
CA ASP A 212 21.67 9.08 32.51
C ASP A 212 22.68 8.36 33.43
N GLY A 213 23.93 8.27 32.97
CA GLY A 213 25.02 7.54 33.61
C GLY A 213 24.86 6.01 33.71
N LYS A 214 23.77 5.41 33.22
CA LYS A 214 23.50 3.95 33.34
C LYS A 214 23.79 3.15 32.08
N VAL A 215 23.88 3.81 30.93
CA VAL A 215 24.04 3.21 29.59
C VAL A 215 25.12 3.91 28.78
N ASP A 216 25.69 3.21 27.80
CA ASP A 216 26.75 3.72 26.91
C ASP A 216 26.17 4.37 25.64
N ALA A 217 24.93 4.02 25.26
CA ALA A 217 24.15 4.66 24.21
C ALA A 217 22.64 4.52 24.47
N MET A 218 21.84 5.39 23.85
CA MET A 218 20.37 5.34 23.89
C MET A 218 19.79 5.23 22.48
N ILE A 219 18.82 4.34 22.28
CA ILE A 219 18.17 4.06 20.99
C ILE A 219 16.66 4.21 21.16
N GLY A 220 16.03 4.98 20.28
CA GLY A 220 14.57 4.99 20.16
C GLY A 220 14.07 3.81 19.32
N VAL A 221 12.99 3.18 19.75
CA VAL A 221 12.15 2.31 18.93
C VAL A 221 10.76 2.91 19.05
N MET A 222 10.24 3.48 17.97
CA MET A 222 9.14 4.44 18.06
C MET A 222 8.14 4.20 16.93
N HIS A 223 6.88 3.98 17.26
CA HIS A 223 5.80 3.85 16.27
C HIS A 223 5.33 5.25 15.81
N MET A 224 6.27 5.95 15.18
CA MET A 224 6.20 7.34 14.76
C MET A 224 7.10 7.51 13.52
N GLY A 225 6.62 8.20 12.48
CA GLY A 225 7.40 8.48 11.28
C GLY A 225 8.23 9.77 11.36
N LEU A 226 9.02 10.06 10.33
CA LEU A 226 9.87 11.27 10.27
C LEU A 226 9.10 12.60 10.49
N ASP A 227 8.04 12.82 9.72
CA ASP A 227 7.30 14.08 9.67
C ASP A 227 6.23 14.14 10.76
N ASN A 228 5.88 15.35 11.22
CA ASN A 228 4.73 15.53 12.12
C ASN A 228 3.42 15.16 11.40
N GLU A 229 2.74 14.15 11.94
CA GLU A 229 1.46 13.67 11.48
C GLU A 229 0.38 14.75 11.61
N ASN A 230 -0.44 14.91 10.56
CA ASN A 230 -1.46 15.97 10.44
C ASN A 230 -0.94 17.41 10.71
N ALA A 231 0.39 17.62 10.60
CA ALA A 231 1.10 18.84 11.01
C ALA A 231 0.97 19.22 12.51
N ILE A 232 0.61 18.25 13.37
CA ILE A 232 0.53 18.42 14.82
C ILE A 232 1.94 18.22 15.42
N SER A 233 2.46 19.21 16.15
CA SER A 233 3.83 19.16 16.70
C SER A 233 4.04 18.01 17.69
N ASN A 234 5.30 17.55 17.82
CA ASN A 234 5.71 16.42 18.66
C ASN A 234 5.09 15.06 18.27
N THR A 235 4.61 14.87 17.04
CA THR A 235 4.08 13.58 16.52
C THR A 235 5.03 12.86 15.57
N GLY A 236 6.06 13.53 15.04
CA GLY A 236 7.12 12.93 14.23
C GLY A 236 8.44 12.79 15.00
N VAL A 237 9.23 11.75 14.71
CA VAL A 237 10.53 11.49 15.37
C VAL A 237 11.57 12.59 15.12
N THR A 238 11.38 13.43 14.09
CA THR A 238 12.19 14.64 13.86
C THR A 238 12.09 15.63 15.03
N ASP A 239 10.91 15.80 15.64
CA ASP A 239 10.74 16.70 16.79
C ASP A 239 11.37 16.10 18.07
N ILE A 240 11.39 14.76 18.20
CA ILE A 240 12.11 14.06 19.27
C ILE A 240 13.62 14.25 19.07
N ALA A 241 14.17 13.91 17.91
CA ALA A 241 15.60 14.00 17.62
C ALA A 241 16.17 15.41 17.77
N ASN A 242 15.45 16.44 17.29
CA ASN A 242 15.86 17.84 17.48
C ASN A 242 15.93 18.24 18.97
N GLN A 243 15.05 17.68 19.81
CA GLN A 243 14.90 18.09 21.21
C GLN A 243 15.54 17.11 22.21
N CYS A 244 16.08 15.98 21.74
CA CYS A 244 16.68 14.90 22.52
C CYS A 244 17.99 14.39 21.84
N PRO A 245 18.99 15.26 21.59
CA PRO A 245 20.24 14.89 20.89
C PRO A 245 21.13 13.88 21.65
N GLU A 246 20.76 13.51 22.88
CA GLU A 246 21.35 12.41 23.64
C GLU A 246 21.04 11.03 23.00
N LEU A 247 20.02 10.93 22.15
CA LEU A 247 19.73 9.73 21.38
C LEU A 247 20.83 9.44 20.35
N THR A 248 21.27 8.18 20.30
CA THR A 248 22.25 7.72 19.31
C THR A 248 21.59 7.46 17.96
N ALA A 249 20.45 6.78 17.95
CA ALA A 249 19.64 6.53 16.76
C ALA A 249 18.17 6.24 17.13
N ILE A 250 17.28 6.21 16.12
CA ILE A 250 15.87 5.84 16.21
C ILE A 250 15.54 4.83 15.10
N VAL A 251 14.84 3.75 15.47
CA VAL A 251 14.05 2.91 14.57
C VAL A 251 12.62 3.40 14.62
N GLY A 252 12.13 3.97 13.51
CA GLY A 252 10.77 4.44 13.32
C GLY A 252 9.89 3.41 12.60
N GLY A 253 8.59 3.71 12.55
CA GLY A 253 7.55 2.93 11.87
C GLY A 253 6.42 3.83 11.37
N HIS A 254 5.20 3.27 11.29
CA HIS A 254 3.92 3.97 11.12
C HIS A 254 3.67 4.61 9.74
N MET A 255 4.62 5.38 9.21
CA MET A 255 4.46 6.12 7.96
C MET A 255 4.74 5.28 6.70
N HIS A 256 5.13 4.01 6.86
CA HIS A 256 5.39 3.05 5.80
C HIS A 256 6.46 3.49 4.77
N LYS A 257 7.38 4.37 5.17
CA LYS A 257 8.47 4.90 4.34
C LYS A 257 9.73 4.06 4.51
N LEU A 258 10.52 3.95 3.44
CA LEU A 258 11.85 3.37 3.51
C LEU A 258 12.87 4.48 3.81
N VAL A 259 13.20 4.69 5.08
CA VAL A 259 14.19 5.67 5.54
C VAL A 259 15.48 4.93 5.89
N LYS A 260 16.55 5.19 5.11
CA LYS A 260 17.82 4.44 5.21
C LYS A 260 18.72 4.88 6.35
N ASN A 261 18.98 6.19 6.44
CA ASN A 261 19.93 6.82 7.36
C ASN A 261 19.74 8.35 7.30
N GLU A 262 18.60 8.84 7.79
CA GLU A 262 18.36 10.28 7.93
C GLU A 262 19.04 10.80 9.21
N VAL A 263 19.50 12.04 9.27
CA VAL A 263 20.31 12.53 10.41
C VAL A 263 19.83 13.89 10.93
N VAL A 264 19.07 13.85 12.01
CA VAL A 264 18.46 15.04 12.65
C VAL A 264 19.18 15.35 13.95
N ASN A 265 19.76 16.56 14.05
CA ASN A 265 20.54 17.02 15.22
C ASN A 265 21.61 16.02 15.73
N GLY A 266 22.18 15.24 14.81
CA GLY A 266 23.17 14.20 15.10
C GLY A 266 22.58 12.83 15.46
N VAL A 267 21.28 12.69 15.65
CA VAL A 267 20.57 11.41 15.83
C VAL A 267 20.35 10.76 14.47
N ILE A 268 20.68 9.48 14.31
CA ILE A 268 20.37 8.69 13.11
C ILE A 268 18.90 8.24 13.16
N ILE A 269 18.18 8.24 12.05
CA ILE A 269 16.80 7.77 11.94
C ILE A 269 16.69 6.78 10.78
N THR A 270 16.00 5.67 11.04
CA THR A 270 15.72 4.59 10.08
C THR A 270 14.25 4.19 10.14
N GLU A 271 13.67 3.73 9.04
CA GLU A 271 12.27 3.26 8.93
C GLU A 271 12.28 2.13 7.87
N PRO A 272 11.87 0.89 8.19
CA PRO A 272 12.11 -0.28 7.33
C PRO A 272 11.09 -0.43 6.18
N GLY A 273 10.32 0.61 5.86
CA GLY A 273 9.18 0.52 4.96
C GLY A 273 8.01 -0.14 5.67
N LYS A 274 7.55 -1.28 5.16
CA LYS A 274 6.49 -2.10 5.78
C LYS A 274 6.39 -3.48 5.16
N TYR A 275 5.45 -4.30 5.64
CA TYR A 275 5.12 -5.63 5.11
C TYR A 275 6.35 -6.55 5.01
N GLY A 276 7.34 -6.33 5.89
CA GLY A 276 8.64 -7.01 5.87
C GLY A 276 9.47 -6.77 4.60
N GLN A 277 9.34 -5.63 3.91
CA GLN A 277 10.09 -5.31 2.68
C GLN A 277 11.59 -5.03 2.93
N ALA A 278 11.95 -4.59 4.13
CA ALA A 278 13.33 -4.37 4.55
C ALA A 278 13.49 -4.55 6.06
N VAL A 279 14.75 -4.49 6.52
CA VAL A 279 15.17 -4.48 7.93
C VAL A 279 16.14 -3.32 8.12
N SER A 280 15.87 -2.42 9.06
CA SER A 280 16.83 -1.37 9.47
C SER A 280 18.04 -2.02 10.13
N LYS A 281 19.26 -1.61 9.77
CA LYS A 281 20.51 -2.03 10.42
C LYS A 281 21.27 -0.80 10.87
N ILE A 282 21.45 -0.67 12.18
CA ILE A 282 22.26 0.37 12.82
C ILE A 282 23.48 -0.32 13.44
N ASP A 283 24.67 -0.01 12.94
CA ASP A 283 25.94 -0.53 13.44
C ASP A 283 26.64 0.53 14.30
N LEU A 284 26.94 0.16 15.56
CA LEU A 284 27.64 0.99 16.55
C LEU A 284 28.99 0.36 16.91
N THR A 285 30.05 1.17 16.90
CA THR A 285 31.40 0.72 17.33
C THR A 285 31.83 1.50 18.57
N PHE A 286 32.07 0.79 19.67
CA PHE A 286 32.53 1.35 20.95
C PHE A 286 33.99 0.97 21.21
N LYS A 287 34.77 1.87 21.80
CA LYS A 287 36.13 1.62 22.27
C LYS A 287 36.23 1.90 23.77
N LYS A 288 36.96 1.08 24.51
CA LYS A 288 37.11 1.26 25.96
C LYS A 288 38.22 2.25 26.29
N GLU A 289 37.89 3.38 26.92
CA GLU A 289 38.79 4.48 27.24
C GLU A 289 38.57 4.95 28.68
N ASN A 290 39.67 5.06 29.45
CA ASN A 290 39.63 5.43 30.88
C ASN A 290 38.63 4.60 31.71
N GLY A 291 38.44 3.32 31.34
CA GLY A 291 37.52 2.38 31.98
C GLY A 291 36.06 2.44 31.49
N LYS A 292 35.66 3.50 30.78
CA LYS A 292 34.32 3.66 30.18
C LYS A 292 34.29 3.14 28.75
N ASN A 293 33.11 2.74 28.28
CA ASN A 293 32.89 2.48 26.86
C ASN A 293 32.58 3.82 26.18
N VAL A 294 33.17 4.09 25.01
CA VAL A 294 33.01 5.35 24.27
C VAL A 294 32.64 5.03 22.83
N LEU A 295 31.49 5.52 22.36
CA LEU A 295 31.08 5.39 20.96
C LEU A 295 32.08 6.11 20.05
N LYS A 296 32.62 5.39 19.05
CA LYS A 296 33.60 5.89 18.08
C LYS A 296 33.05 6.01 16.66
N ASN A 297 32.13 5.14 16.29
CA ASN A 297 31.47 5.20 14.99
C ASN A 297 30.01 4.76 15.13
N LYS A 298 29.13 5.34 14.31
CA LYS A 298 27.76 4.87 14.08
C LYS A 298 27.39 5.03 12.61
N ASN A 299 26.77 4.01 12.04
CA ASN A 299 26.28 4.02 10.66
C ASN A 299 24.94 3.28 10.56
N ALA A 300 24.13 3.59 9.56
CA ALA A 300 22.92 2.84 9.26
C ALA A 300 22.67 2.66 7.77
N ASP A 301 21.90 1.62 7.44
CA ASP A 301 21.19 1.43 6.17
C ASP A 301 19.98 0.50 6.39
N THR A 302 19.15 0.28 5.37
CA THR A 302 18.12 -0.77 5.34
C THR A 302 18.52 -1.92 4.40
N ILE A 303 18.48 -3.15 4.93
CA ILE A 303 18.67 -4.39 4.18
C ILE A 303 17.34 -4.74 3.52
N SER A 304 17.26 -4.75 2.19
CA SER A 304 16.04 -5.19 1.49
C SER A 304 15.84 -6.70 1.57
N VAL A 305 14.58 -7.12 1.72
CA VAL A 305 14.13 -8.51 1.69
C VAL A 305 13.88 -9.01 0.25
N ALA A 306 13.98 -8.14 -0.75
CA ALA A 306 13.82 -8.51 -2.16
C ALA A 306 14.83 -9.59 -2.59
N ASN A 307 14.31 -10.72 -3.08
CA ASN A 307 15.06 -11.94 -3.46
C ASN A 307 15.72 -12.69 -2.28
N VAL A 308 15.35 -12.40 -1.03
CA VAL A 308 15.71 -13.23 0.12
C VAL A 308 14.74 -14.41 0.20
N GLU A 309 15.26 -15.63 0.24
CA GLU A 309 14.44 -16.83 0.42
C GLU A 309 13.99 -17.02 1.87
N SER A 310 12.83 -17.65 1.99
CA SER A 310 12.10 -17.86 3.25
C SER A 310 12.82 -18.84 4.19
N ASP A 311 12.90 -18.51 5.49
CA ASP A 311 13.46 -19.40 6.50
C ASP A 311 12.52 -20.58 6.77
N LYS A 312 12.91 -21.76 6.27
CA LYS A 312 12.12 -22.99 6.38
C LYS A 312 11.74 -23.34 7.82
N GLU A 313 12.58 -23.00 8.80
CA GLU A 313 12.30 -23.26 10.22
C GLU A 313 11.14 -22.40 10.76
N ILE A 314 10.97 -21.18 10.24
CA ILE A 314 9.83 -20.31 10.56
C ILE A 314 8.59 -20.75 9.79
N GLU A 315 8.72 -21.14 8.52
CA GLU A 315 7.60 -21.69 7.77
C GLU A 315 6.99 -22.93 8.44
N ASP A 316 7.81 -23.90 8.85
CA ASP A 316 7.31 -25.15 9.43
C ASP A 316 6.75 -24.95 10.84
N LEU A 317 7.22 -23.94 11.58
CA LEU A 317 6.64 -23.49 12.85
C LEU A 317 5.26 -22.83 12.65
N LEU A 318 5.13 -21.97 11.63
CA LEU A 318 3.92 -21.17 11.39
C LEU A 318 2.95 -21.80 10.38
N LYS A 319 3.29 -23.00 9.89
CA LYS A 319 2.49 -23.80 8.95
C LYS A 319 1.02 -23.99 9.36
N PRO A 320 0.65 -24.28 10.62
CA PRO A 320 -0.75 -24.49 10.98
C PRO A 320 -1.62 -23.26 10.70
N PHE A 321 -1.12 -22.07 11.05
CA PHE A 321 -1.79 -20.78 10.81
C PHE A 321 -1.90 -20.47 9.30
N HIS A 322 -0.85 -20.78 8.55
CA HIS A 322 -0.83 -20.65 7.08
C HIS A 322 -1.87 -21.57 6.41
N GLU A 323 -1.96 -22.82 6.83
CA GLU A 323 -2.94 -23.78 6.30
C GLU A 323 -4.39 -23.41 6.71
N GLU A 324 -4.60 -22.84 7.89
CA GLU A 324 -5.91 -22.36 8.35
C GLU A 324 -6.41 -21.14 7.55
N LEU A 325 -5.60 -20.09 7.40
CA LEU A 325 -5.99 -18.91 6.61
C LEU A 325 -6.22 -19.25 5.13
N ARG A 326 -5.41 -20.17 4.56
CA ARG A 326 -5.62 -20.65 3.18
C ARG A 326 -6.87 -21.51 3.03
N LYS A 327 -7.28 -22.23 4.08
CA LYS A 327 -8.53 -22.99 4.11
C LYS A 327 -9.75 -22.07 4.15
N ASP A 328 -9.71 -20.96 4.91
CA ASP A 328 -10.74 -19.92 4.87
C ASP A 328 -10.80 -19.24 3.49
N ALA A 329 -9.66 -18.83 2.93
CA ALA A 329 -9.61 -18.23 1.59
C ALA A 329 -10.19 -19.15 0.50
N ASN A 330 -9.97 -20.47 0.61
CA ASN A 330 -10.54 -21.48 -0.28
C ASN A 330 -11.95 -21.96 0.09
N SER A 331 -12.56 -21.46 1.16
CA SER A 331 -13.91 -21.86 1.57
C SER A 331 -14.93 -21.51 0.49
N VAL A 332 -15.80 -22.47 0.16
CA VAL A 332 -16.90 -22.27 -0.78
C VAL A 332 -17.98 -21.43 -0.09
N ILE A 333 -18.29 -20.29 -0.68
CA ILE A 333 -19.31 -19.34 -0.19
C ILE A 333 -20.62 -19.45 -0.98
N GLY A 334 -20.59 -20.06 -2.16
CA GLY A 334 -21.76 -20.31 -2.99
C GLY A 334 -21.39 -20.96 -4.31
N ARG A 335 -22.32 -20.91 -5.28
CA ARG A 335 -22.21 -21.51 -6.60
C ARG A 335 -22.71 -20.53 -7.66
N LEU A 336 -22.01 -20.48 -8.78
CA LEU A 336 -22.34 -19.70 -9.97
C LEU A 336 -22.92 -20.61 -11.05
N GLU A 337 -24.07 -20.22 -11.59
CA GLU A 337 -24.75 -20.84 -12.73
C GLU A 337 -25.19 -19.78 -13.75
N GLY A 338 -25.60 -20.20 -14.95
CA GLY A 338 -25.91 -19.30 -16.06
C GLY A 338 -24.69 -19.12 -16.98
N VAL A 339 -24.04 -17.96 -16.93
CA VAL A 339 -22.81 -17.65 -17.69
C VAL A 339 -21.64 -17.34 -16.76
N ASN A 340 -20.42 -17.37 -17.31
CA ASN A 340 -19.25 -16.80 -16.61
C ASN A 340 -19.47 -15.30 -16.38
N MET A 341 -18.95 -14.76 -15.27
CA MET A 341 -19.13 -13.35 -14.94
C MET A 341 -18.23 -12.40 -15.73
N VAL A 342 -17.19 -12.93 -16.39
CA VAL A 342 -16.34 -12.21 -17.35
C VAL A 342 -16.02 -13.22 -18.45
N ASP A 343 -16.14 -12.81 -19.71
CA ASP A 343 -15.68 -13.60 -20.86
C ASP A 343 -14.18 -13.38 -21.09
N GLU A 344 -13.50 -14.32 -21.76
CA GLU A 344 -12.08 -14.15 -22.11
C GLU A 344 -11.84 -12.91 -22.98
N ASP A 345 -10.63 -12.34 -22.90
CA ASP A 345 -10.17 -11.27 -23.79
C ASP A 345 -10.31 -11.70 -25.26
N TYR A 346 -11.31 -11.18 -25.97
CA TYR A 346 -11.50 -11.49 -27.39
C TYR A 346 -10.24 -11.16 -28.18
N ILE A 347 -9.63 -9.99 -27.91
CA ILE A 347 -8.29 -9.60 -28.39
C ILE A 347 -7.36 -9.58 -27.17
N LYS A 348 -6.38 -10.50 -27.11
CA LYS A 348 -5.48 -10.66 -25.95
C LYS A 348 -4.82 -9.34 -25.56
N GLY A 349 -5.03 -8.90 -24.32
CA GLY A 349 -4.47 -7.63 -23.81
C GLY A 349 -5.37 -6.41 -24.02
N ILE A 350 -6.59 -6.59 -24.55
CA ILE A 350 -7.71 -5.65 -24.40
C ILE A 350 -8.69 -6.27 -23.38
N PRO A 351 -8.61 -5.91 -22.09
CA PRO A 351 -9.36 -6.61 -21.05
C PRO A 351 -10.87 -6.42 -21.19
N THR A 352 -11.61 -7.52 -21.35
CA THR A 352 -13.07 -7.52 -21.52
C THR A 352 -13.77 -6.72 -20.40
N ILE A 353 -13.30 -6.88 -19.15
CA ILE A 353 -13.78 -6.19 -17.94
C ILE A 353 -13.69 -4.64 -17.99
N HIS A 354 -12.98 -4.07 -18.96
CA HIS A 354 -12.86 -2.62 -19.14
C HIS A 354 -13.60 -2.08 -20.37
N ILE A 355 -14.02 -2.94 -21.30
CA ILE A 355 -14.62 -2.53 -22.60
C ILE A 355 -16.06 -3.01 -22.81
N GLU A 356 -16.51 -4.00 -22.04
CA GLU A 356 -17.88 -4.52 -22.07
C GLU A 356 -18.55 -4.45 -20.69
N ASP A 357 -19.87 -4.40 -20.68
CA ASP A 357 -20.69 -4.67 -19.51
C ASP A 357 -20.61 -6.15 -19.13
N THR A 358 -20.31 -6.45 -17.87
CA THR A 358 -20.03 -7.82 -17.40
C THR A 358 -20.89 -8.19 -16.19
N PRO A 359 -21.35 -9.46 -16.08
CA PRO A 359 -22.10 -9.89 -14.90
C PRO A 359 -21.31 -9.74 -13.59
N LEU A 360 -19.97 -9.63 -13.64
CA LEU A 360 -19.12 -9.40 -12.47
C LEU A 360 -19.31 -8.00 -11.88
N ILE A 361 -19.22 -6.95 -12.69
CA ILE A 361 -19.42 -5.57 -12.17
C ILE A 361 -20.89 -5.37 -11.78
N ASP A 362 -21.82 -5.93 -12.56
CA ASP A 362 -23.25 -5.97 -12.25
C ASP A 362 -23.55 -6.63 -10.90
N PHE A 363 -22.85 -7.72 -10.55
CA PHE A 363 -22.98 -8.36 -9.25
C PHE A 363 -22.54 -7.42 -8.10
N PHE A 364 -21.41 -6.74 -8.23
CA PHE A 364 -20.99 -5.74 -7.23
C PHE A 364 -21.92 -4.52 -7.17
N HIS A 365 -22.55 -4.14 -8.29
CA HIS A 365 -23.62 -3.15 -8.31
C HIS A 365 -24.90 -3.66 -7.63
N GLU A 366 -25.28 -4.93 -7.80
CA GLU A 366 -26.46 -5.54 -7.15
C GLU A 366 -26.26 -5.61 -5.63
N VAL A 367 -25.10 -6.11 -5.18
CA VAL A 367 -24.62 -6.05 -3.78
C VAL A 367 -24.73 -4.62 -3.25
N GLY A 368 -24.15 -3.65 -3.98
CA GLY A 368 -24.13 -2.26 -3.58
C GLY A 368 -25.53 -1.67 -3.40
N LYS A 369 -26.43 -1.86 -4.37
CA LYS A 369 -27.82 -1.40 -4.29
C LYS A 369 -28.60 -2.11 -3.18
N TYR A 370 -28.34 -3.39 -2.94
CA TYR A 370 -29.06 -4.15 -1.91
C TYR A 370 -28.83 -3.60 -0.50
N TYR A 371 -27.58 -3.38 -0.07
CA TYR A 371 -27.33 -2.90 1.29
C TYR A 371 -27.60 -1.40 1.46
N SER A 372 -27.17 -0.58 0.49
CA SER A 372 -27.18 0.88 0.60
C SER A 372 -28.50 1.54 0.24
N LYS A 373 -29.38 0.83 -0.50
CA LYS A 373 -30.61 1.36 -1.11
C LYS A 373 -30.39 2.60 -1.99
N ALA A 374 -29.20 2.72 -2.59
CA ALA A 374 -28.88 3.78 -3.55
C ALA A 374 -29.57 3.58 -4.91
N ASP A 375 -29.83 4.67 -5.62
CA ASP A 375 -30.43 4.66 -6.96
C ASP A 375 -29.41 4.24 -8.02
N VAL A 376 -28.17 4.72 -7.87
CA VAL A 376 -27.02 4.38 -8.72
C VAL A 376 -25.85 3.94 -7.86
N ILE A 377 -25.08 2.96 -8.31
CA ILE A 377 -23.79 2.57 -7.72
C ILE A 377 -22.67 2.87 -8.72
N ALA A 378 -21.61 3.55 -8.28
CA ALA A 378 -20.39 3.73 -9.05
C ALA A 378 -19.23 2.94 -8.41
N LEU A 379 -18.70 1.96 -9.16
CA LEU A 379 -17.59 1.10 -8.75
C LEU A 379 -16.68 0.80 -9.94
N SER A 380 -15.42 0.45 -9.66
CA SER A 380 -14.46 -0.03 -10.65
C SER A 380 -13.86 -1.36 -10.22
N ILE A 381 -13.45 -2.16 -11.20
CA ILE A 381 -12.60 -3.35 -11.02
C ILE A 381 -11.22 -3.01 -11.60
N ASP A 382 -10.17 -3.34 -10.86
CA ASP A 382 -8.77 -2.96 -11.11
C ASP A 382 -7.88 -4.20 -11.31
N ASN A 383 -8.50 -5.24 -11.86
CA ASN A 383 -7.86 -6.49 -12.24
C ASN A 383 -8.15 -6.74 -13.72
N ASP A 384 -7.18 -6.48 -14.59
CA ASP A 384 -7.23 -6.83 -16.02
C ASP A 384 -7.56 -8.31 -16.26
N LYS A 385 -7.25 -9.19 -15.29
CA LYS A 385 -7.46 -10.64 -15.36
C LYS A 385 -8.66 -11.10 -14.51
N ALA A 386 -9.61 -10.20 -14.26
CA ALA A 386 -10.85 -10.50 -13.55
C ALA A 386 -11.59 -11.66 -14.21
N LYS A 387 -12.07 -12.60 -13.40
CA LYS A 387 -12.77 -13.82 -13.83
C LYS A 387 -13.56 -14.42 -12.68
N LEU A 388 -14.72 -14.98 -12.98
CA LEU A 388 -15.43 -15.91 -12.10
C LEU A 388 -16.31 -16.79 -12.98
N ASN A 389 -15.99 -18.09 -13.03
CA ASN A 389 -16.57 -19.03 -13.99
C ASN A 389 -17.66 -19.88 -13.32
N VAL A 390 -18.59 -20.40 -14.12
CA VAL A 390 -19.65 -21.33 -13.67
C VAL A 390 -19.04 -22.50 -12.89
N GLY A 391 -19.55 -22.75 -11.68
CA GLY A 391 -18.92 -23.64 -10.70
C GLY A 391 -19.03 -23.10 -9.26
N ASP A 392 -18.17 -23.59 -8.36
CA ASP A 392 -18.16 -23.15 -6.97
C ASP A 392 -17.47 -21.77 -6.84
N ILE A 393 -18.07 -20.86 -6.07
CA ILE A 393 -17.51 -19.54 -5.73
C ILE A 393 -16.82 -19.66 -4.37
N LYS A 394 -15.54 -19.27 -4.28
CA LYS A 394 -14.77 -19.25 -3.03
C LYS A 394 -14.58 -17.83 -2.49
N LYS A 395 -14.31 -17.72 -1.19
CA LYS A 395 -14.03 -16.44 -0.51
C LYS A 395 -12.97 -15.61 -1.26
N LYS A 396 -11.87 -16.25 -1.68
CA LYS A 396 -10.78 -15.60 -2.43
C LYS A 396 -11.17 -15.07 -3.80
N ASP A 397 -12.19 -15.63 -4.46
CA ASP A 397 -12.57 -15.19 -5.80
C ASP A 397 -13.19 -13.78 -5.77
N ILE A 398 -13.83 -13.40 -4.65
CA ILE A 398 -14.31 -12.04 -4.41
C ILE A 398 -13.13 -11.07 -4.25
N ALA A 399 -12.11 -11.44 -3.49
CA ALA A 399 -10.92 -10.61 -3.26
C ALA A 399 -10.00 -10.50 -4.48
N TYR A 400 -9.90 -11.56 -5.29
CA TYR A 400 -9.16 -11.58 -6.56
C TYR A 400 -9.76 -10.60 -7.57
N ASN A 401 -11.09 -10.52 -7.64
CA ASN A 401 -11.80 -9.60 -8.54
C ASN A 401 -11.86 -8.18 -7.98
N TYR A 402 -12.36 -8.00 -6.75
CA TYR A 402 -12.41 -6.70 -6.08
C TYR A 402 -11.20 -6.51 -5.16
N ARG A 403 -10.15 -5.89 -5.70
CA ARG A 403 -8.81 -5.82 -5.08
C ARG A 403 -8.65 -4.83 -3.91
N TYR A 404 -9.67 -4.07 -3.55
CA TYR A 404 -9.60 -3.07 -2.49
C TYR A 404 -10.13 -3.63 -1.15
N THR A 405 -9.23 -4.00 -0.23
CA THR A 405 -9.57 -4.67 1.04
C THR A 405 -10.52 -3.85 1.91
N GLY A 406 -10.15 -2.62 2.26
CA GLY A 406 -10.94 -1.75 3.14
C GLY A 406 -12.08 -0.97 2.46
N GLY A 407 -12.38 -1.24 1.18
CA GLY A 407 -13.31 -0.42 0.40
C GLY A 407 -14.77 -0.58 0.85
N GLU A 408 -15.38 0.52 1.28
CA GLU A 408 -16.77 0.63 1.73
C GLU A 408 -17.71 1.25 0.67
N ILE A 409 -19.02 1.28 0.95
CA ILE A 409 -20.03 2.01 0.19
C ILE A 409 -20.53 3.18 1.04
N SER A 410 -20.15 4.38 0.66
CA SER A 410 -20.75 5.63 1.13
C SER A 410 -21.84 6.07 0.15
N VAL A 411 -22.99 6.52 0.66
CA VAL A 411 -24.08 7.07 -0.18
C VAL A 411 -24.12 8.58 -0.04
N TYR A 412 -24.25 9.27 -1.17
CA TYR A 412 -24.32 10.72 -1.25
C TYR A 412 -25.56 11.18 -2.01
N GLU A 413 -26.11 12.32 -1.61
CA GLU A 413 -27.15 13.05 -2.35
C GLU A 413 -26.49 13.82 -3.51
N VAL A 414 -26.84 13.48 -4.75
CA VAL A 414 -26.28 14.09 -5.96
C VAL A 414 -27.37 14.50 -6.95
N THR A 415 -27.08 15.49 -7.80
CA THR A 415 -27.96 15.80 -8.93
C THR A 415 -27.66 14.90 -10.13
N GLY A 416 -28.63 14.72 -11.04
CA GLY A 416 -28.41 14.04 -12.32
C GLY A 416 -27.33 14.72 -13.18
N LYS A 417 -27.15 16.04 -13.02
CA LYS A 417 -26.05 16.79 -13.63
C LYS A 417 -24.68 16.42 -13.05
N ASP A 418 -24.59 16.24 -11.73
CA ASP A 418 -23.36 15.78 -11.08
C ASP A 418 -23.02 14.34 -11.49
N LEU A 419 -24.01 13.44 -11.52
CA LEU A 419 -23.82 12.07 -11.99
C LEU A 419 -23.28 12.06 -13.43
N LYS A 420 -23.90 12.79 -14.37
CA LYS A 420 -23.40 12.90 -15.75
C LYS A 420 -21.98 13.44 -15.82
N LYS A 421 -21.63 14.47 -15.03
CA LYS A 421 -20.27 15.03 -14.97
C LYS A 421 -19.24 14.01 -14.48
N TYR A 422 -19.61 13.16 -13.52
CA TYR A 422 -18.77 12.07 -13.05
C TYR A 422 -18.66 10.92 -14.07
N MET A 423 -19.76 10.55 -14.74
CA MET A 423 -19.74 9.57 -15.83
C MET A 423 -18.83 10.01 -16.99
N GLU A 424 -18.84 11.30 -17.37
CA GLU A 424 -17.94 11.85 -18.39
C GLU A 424 -16.46 11.76 -17.98
N TRP A 425 -16.15 12.05 -16.71
CA TRP A 425 -14.79 11.89 -16.19
C TRP A 425 -14.33 10.43 -16.19
N ALA A 426 -15.21 9.49 -15.82
CA ALA A 426 -14.94 8.06 -15.91
C ALA A 426 -14.72 7.62 -17.37
N ALA A 427 -15.57 8.08 -18.29
CA ALA A 427 -15.39 7.87 -19.74
C ALA A 427 -14.09 8.50 -20.30
N GLY A 428 -13.50 9.48 -19.61
CA GLY A 428 -12.13 9.98 -19.85
C GLY A 428 -11.01 8.95 -19.65
N TYR A 429 -11.33 7.75 -19.12
CA TYR A 429 -10.40 6.61 -19.14
C TYR A 429 -10.10 6.11 -20.56
N PHE A 430 -11.03 6.26 -21.51
CA PHE A 430 -10.84 5.91 -22.91
C PHE A 430 -10.21 7.06 -23.72
N ASN A 431 -9.57 6.73 -24.83
CA ASN A 431 -9.18 7.70 -25.86
C ASN A 431 -10.35 8.00 -26.81
N THR A 432 -10.32 9.15 -27.48
CA THR A 432 -11.19 9.43 -28.64
C THR A 432 -10.60 8.74 -29.87
N LEU A 433 -11.44 8.14 -30.70
CA LEU A 433 -11.04 7.43 -31.92
C LEU A 433 -10.57 8.39 -33.02
N ASN A 434 -9.51 7.99 -33.71
CA ASN A 434 -8.97 8.64 -34.89
C ASN A 434 -9.51 7.98 -36.17
N PRO A 435 -9.44 8.64 -37.34
CA PRO A 435 -9.83 8.02 -38.61
C PRO A 435 -9.07 6.70 -38.87
N GLY A 436 -9.84 5.61 -38.98
CA GLY A 436 -9.31 4.26 -39.23
C GLY A 436 -8.96 3.45 -37.98
N ASP A 437 -9.19 3.96 -36.76
CA ASP A 437 -9.00 3.18 -35.52
C ASP A 437 -9.98 1.99 -35.47
N ILE A 438 -9.47 0.81 -35.14
CA ILE A 438 -10.22 -0.46 -35.13
C ILE A 438 -10.60 -0.89 -33.71
N THR A 439 -9.82 -0.51 -32.70
CA THR A 439 -9.94 -0.99 -31.32
C THR A 439 -10.25 0.15 -30.34
N PRO A 440 -10.98 -0.07 -29.24
CA PRO A 440 -11.00 0.88 -28.14
C PRO A 440 -9.59 0.96 -27.53
N SER A 441 -9.21 2.10 -26.95
CA SER A 441 -7.93 2.22 -26.23
C SER A 441 -8.04 3.15 -25.02
N PHE A 442 -7.11 3.02 -24.09
CA PHE A 442 -7.12 3.68 -22.79
C PHE A 442 -6.14 4.85 -22.74
N ASN A 443 -6.52 5.94 -22.07
CA ASN A 443 -5.67 7.10 -21.83
C ASN A 443 -4.46 6.66 -20.97
N PRO A 444 -3.20 6.78 -21.45
CA PRO A 444 -2.03 6.21 -20.77
C PRO A 444 -1.84 6.74 -19.35
N LYS A 445 -2.21 7.99 -19.06
CA LYS A 445 -2.11 8.56 -17.70
C LYS A 445 -3.19 8.00 -16.76
N ARG A 446 -4.40 7.76 -17.29
CA ARG A 446 -5.54 7.17 -16.54
C ARG A 446 -5.32 5.68 -16.30
N ARG A 447 -4.75 4.98 -17.29
CA ARG A 447 -4.36 3.56 -17.27
C ARG A 447 -3.17 3.29 -16.34
N ALA A 448 -2.18 4.19 -16.29
CA ALA A 448 -0.99 4.03 -15.45
C ALA A 448 -1.17 4.43 -13.97
N SER A 449 -2.35 4.96 -13.60
CA SER A 449 -2.74 5.32 -12.24
C SER A 449 -2.54 4.16 -11.25
N LYS A 450 -2.21 4.47 -9.99
CA LYS A 450 -2.13 3.47 -8.89
C LYS A 450 -3.45 2.72 -8.67
N TYR A 451 -4.57 3.35 -9.01
CA TYR A 451 -5.92 2.82 -8.87
C TYR A 451 -6.69 3.04 -10.17
N SER A 452 -7.44 2.05 -10.63
CA SER A 452 -8.31 2.18 -11.82
C SER A 452 -9.23 3.40 -11.71
N THR A 453 -9.33 4.15 -12.81
CA THR A 453 -10.24 5.30 -12.92
C THR A 453 -11.37 5.08 -13.94
N ASN A 454 -11.58 3.82 -14.34
CA ASN A 454 -12.68 3.35 -15.17
C ASN A 454 -13.87 2.93 -14.27
N ASP A 455 -14.60 3.91 -13.74
CA ASP A 455 -15.79 3.64 -12.92
C ASP A 455 -17.00 3.34 -13.81
N MET A 456 -17.75 2.31 -13.44
CA MET A 456 -18.95 1.83 -14.15
C MET A 456 -20.18 2.03 -13.25
N PHE A 457 -21.34 2.30 -13.86
CA PHE A 457 -22.50 2.85 -13.16
C PHE A 457 -23.73 1.93 -13.20
N GLY A 458 -23.95 1.16 -12.13
CA GLY A 458 -25.07 0.24 -12.00
C GLY A 458 -26.35 0.91 -11.53
N GLY A 459 -27.50 0.41 -11.99
CA GLY A 459 -28.83 0.96 -11.66
C GLY A 459 -29.40 1.94 -12.69
N ILE A 460 -28.58 2.33 -13.67
CA ILE A 460 -28.95 3.04 -14.90
C ILE A 460 -28.51 2.22 -16.12
N THR A 461 -28.86 2.69 -17.31
CA THR A 461 -28.28 2.27 -18.60
C THR A 461 -27.74 3.49 -19.34
N TYR A 462 -26.65 3.35 -20.09
CA TYR A 462 -26.00 4.47 -20.81
C TYR A 462 -25.14 3.98 -21.98
N LYS A 463 -24.58 4.89 -22.78
CA LYS A 463 -23.63 4.57 -23.85
C LYS A 463 -22.41 5.50 -23.76
N ILE A 464 -21.24 5.00 -24.16
CA ILE A 464 -20.00 5.79 -24.24
C ILE A 464 -19.58 5.91 -25.71
N ASP A 465 -19.75 7.09 -26.29
CA ASP A 465 -19.36 7.36 -27.67
C ASP A 465 -17.88 7.74 -27.77
N LEU A 466 -17.04 6.83 -28.28
CA LEU A 466 -15.61 7.07 -28.42
C LEU A 466 -15.26 7.93 -29.63
N ARG A 467 -16.22 8.25 -30.51
CA ARG A 467 -16.05 9.24 -31.58
C ARG A 467 -16.07 10.68 -31.05
N GLU A 468 -16.66 10.86 -29.86
CA GLU A 468 -16.77 12.15 -29.19
C GLU A 468 -15.52 12.48 -28.36
N LYS A 469 -15.33 13.78 -28.12
CA LYS A 469 -14.26 14.27 -27.23
C LYS A 469 -14.62 13.99 -25.77
N GLU A 470 -13.58 13.86 -24.94
CA GLU A 470 -13.71 13.78 -23.48
C GLU A 470 -14.58 14.93 -22.95
N GLY A 471 -15.57 14.62 -22.09
CA GLY A 471 -16.58 15.59 -21.64
C GLY A 471 -17.86 15.66 -22.49
N ASN A 472 -17.95 14.88 -23.58
CA ASN A 472 -19.16 14.72 -24.39
C ASN A 472 -19.38 13.27 -24.86
N ARG A 473 -18.87 12.25 -24.16
CA ARG A 473 -18.99 10.84 -24.58
C ARG A 473 -20.25 10.14 -24.07
N ILE A 474 -20.83 10.58 -22.96
CA ILE A 474 -21.95 9.89 -22.31
C ILE A 474 -23.26 10.22 -23.04
N LYS A 475 -23.95 9.18 -23.52
CA LYS A 475 -25.25 9.27 -24.23
C LYS A 475 -26.30 8.38 -23.57
N ASP A 476 -27.56 8.65 -23.89
CA ASP A 476 -28.73 7.81 -23.57
C ASP A 476 -28.85 7.35 -22.11
N VAL A 477 -28.53 8.22 -21.15
CA VAL A 477 -28.58 7.88 -19.71
C VAL A 477 -30.02 7.75 -19.23
N LYS A 478 -30.43 6.53 -18.84
CA LYS A 478 -31.80 6.20 -18.41
C LYS A 478 -31.79 5.37 -17.13
N TYR A 479 -32.82 5.52 -16.31
CA TYR A 479 -33.10 4.61 -15.21
C TYR A 479 -33.57 3.26 -15.75
N LYS A 480 -33.48 2.20 -14.93
CA LYS A 480 -33.95 0.84 -15.27
C LYS A 480 -35.45 0.73 -15.60
N ASP A 481 -36.26 1.76 -15.30
CA ASP A 481 -37.67 1.88 -15.70
C ASP A 481 -37.88 2.54 -17.08
N GLY A 482 -36.80 2.91 -17.76
CA GLY A 482 -36.80 3.56 -19.09
C GLY A 482 -36.90 5.08 -19.07
N ARG A 483 -37.11 5.73 -17.91
CA ARG A 483 -37.10 7.20 -17.82
C ARG A 483 -35.70 7.76 -18.06
N GLU A 484 -35.61 8.91 -18.70
CA GLU A 484 -34.35 9.61 -18.95
C GLU A 484 -33.88 10.38 -17.71
N LEU A 485 -32.57 10.32 -17.42
CA LEU A 485 -31.95 11.05 -16.32
C LEU A 485 -31.93 12.55 -16.63
N LYS A 486 -32.65 13.37 -15.86
CA LYS A 486 -32.64 14.83 -16.01
C LYS A 486 -31.57 15.45 -15.13
N ASP A 487 -31.00 16.57 -15.57
CA ASP A 487 -29.98 17.32 -14.83
C ASP A 487 -30.47 17.78 -13.44
N THR A 488 -31.77 17.98 -13.31
CA THR A 488 -32.48 18.42 -12.08
C THR A 488 -32.95 17.27 -11.20
N ASP A 489 -32.82 16.00 -11.61
CA ASP A 489 -33.17 14.88 -10.75
C ASP A 489 -32.23 14.86 -9.54
N VAL A 490 -32.76 14.55 -8.35
CA VAL A 490 -31.96 14.31 -7.14
C VAL A 490 -32.01 12.83 -6.83
N LEU A 491 -30.85 12.21 -6.64
CA LEU A 491 -30.71 10.76 -6.47
C LEU A 491 -29.63 10.41 -5.44
N LYS A 492 -29.67 9.16 -4.98
CA LYS A 492 -28.67 8.55 -4.11
C LYS A 492 -27.61 7.87 -4.96
N LEU A 493 -26.37 8.37 -4.91
CA LEU A 493 -25.20 7.72 -5.50
C LEU A 493 -24.43 6.99 -4.41
N GLY A 494 -24.38 5.66 -4.48
CA GLY A 494 -23.49 4.84 -3.66
C GLY A 494 -22.14 4.65 -4.35
N MET A 495 -21.04 4.97 -3.66
CA MET A 495 -19.69 4.85 -4.19
C MET A 495 -18.68 4.72 -3.05
N ASN A 496 -17.43 4.41 -3.35
CA ASN A 496 -16.39 4.45 -2.34
C ASN A 496 -15.97 5.91 -2.03
N SER A 497 -15.83 6.25 -0.76
CA SER A 497 -15.51 7.61 -0.30
C SER A 497 -14.11 8.08 -0.71
N TYR A 498 -13.13 7.17 -0.85
CA TYR A 498 -11.81 7.50 -1.39
C TYR A 498 -11.91 8.04 -2.83
N ARG A 499 -12.80 7.47 -3.65
CA ARG A 499 -13.07 8.00 -5.00
C ARG A 499 -13.72 9.38 -4.93
N LEU A 500 -14.69 9.61 -4.05
CA LEU A 500 -15.26 10.96 -3.91
C LEU A 500 -14.20 11.97 -3.46
N GLY A 501 -13.34 11.63 -2.50
CA GLY A 501 -12.20 12.46 -2.07
C GLY A 501 -11.22 12.78 -3.20
N GLN A 502 -10.95 11.84 -4.11
CA GLN A 502 -10.17 12.12 -5.34
C GLN A 502 -10.88 13.09 -6.29
N LEU A 503 -12.21 13.06 -6.38
CA LEU A 503 -12.99 13.95 -7.24
C LEU A 503 -13.18 15.35 -6.63
N GLN A 504 -13.23 15.46 -5.30
CA GLN A 504 -13.33 16.71 -4.53
C GLN A 504 -11.97 17.36 -4.26
N GLY A 505 -10.87 16.60 -4.36
CA GLY A 505 -9.52 17.10 -4.17
C GLY A 505 -9.08 18.10 -5.24
N LYS A 506 -7.93 18.74 -5.00
CA LYS A 506 -7.35 19.75 -5.90
C LYS A 506 -7.11 19.22 -7.31
N GLY A 507 -7.66 19.88 -8.32
CA GLY A 507 -7.67 19.42 -9.72
C GLY A 507 -8.74 18.37 -10.05
N GLY A 508 -9.59 17.99 -9.08
CA GLY A 508 -10.72 17.09 -9.27
C GLY A 508 -11.94 17.79 -9.88
N ILE A 509 -12.83 17.02 -10.51
CA ILE A 509 -14.03 17.59 -11.17
C ILE A 509 -15.05 18.21 -10.22
N PHE A 510 -14.93 17.96 -8.92
CA PHE A 510 -15.75 18.53 -7.85
C PHE A 510 -14.89 19.31 -6.85
N GLU A 511 -13.73 19.84 -7.26
CA GLU A 511 -12.88 20.69 -6.40
C GLU A 511 -13.70 21.78 -5.70
N GLY A 512 -13.66 21.78 -4.37
CA GLY A 512 -14.40 22.72 -3.51
C GLY A 512 -15.92 22.51 -3.45
N LYS A 513 -16.49 21.46 -4.05
CA LYS A 513 -17.90 21.10 -3.90
C LYS A 513 -18.09 20.00 -2.87
N GLU A 514 -18.91 20.26 -1.87
CA GLU A 514 -19.38 19.27 -0.91
C GLU A 514 -20.60 18.48 -1.43
N PHE A 515 -20.77 17.26 -0.89
CA PHE A 515 -21.93 16.42 -1.11
C PHE A 515 -22.42 15.88 0.24
N LYS A 516 -23.73 15.95 0.46
CA LYS A 516 -24.38 15.46 1.69
C LYS A 516 -24.28 13.93 1.74
N LYS A 517 -23.46 13.41 2.65
CA LYS A 517 -23.41 11.98 2.96
C LYS A 517 -24.72 11.57 3.63
N LEU A 518 -25.34 10.51 3.13
CA LEU A 518 -26.64 10.00 3.58
C LEU A 518 -26.51 8.70 4.37
N TRP A 519 -25.51 7.89 4.06
CA TRP A 519 -25.30 6.57 4.66
C TRP A 519 -23.85 6.08 4.43
N ASP A 520 -23.43 5.08 5.19
CA ASP A 520 -22.12 4.45 5.13
C ASP A 520 -22.21 2.98 5.55
N SER A 521 -21.58 2.08 4.80
CA SER A 521 -21.66 0.64 5.10
C SER A 521 -20.83 0.19 6.29
N LYS A 522 -19.69 0.84 6.59
CA LYS A 522 -18.88 0.52 7.76
C LYS A 522 -19.56 0.96 9.05
N THR A 523 -20.17 2.13 9.02
CA THR A 523 -21.02 2.65 10.12
C THR A 523 -22.24 1.76 10.34
N ALA A 524 -22.79 1.14 9.29
CA ALA A 524 -23.99 0.32 9.37
C ALA A 524 -23.76 -1.15 9.76
N TYR A 525 -22.62 -1.74 9.40
CA TYR A 525 -22.38 -3.19 9.58
C TYR A 525 -21.10 -3.54 10.35
N GLY A 526 -20.13 -2.63 10.46
CA GLY A 526 -18.80 -2.88 11.05
C GLY A 526 -17.67 -2.51 10.09
N GLU A 527 -16.48 -2.23 10.64
CA GLU A 527 -15.31 -1.80 9.85
C GLU A 527 -14.82 -2.86 8.86
N GLU A 528 -15.01 -4.15 9.19
CA GLU A 528 -14.65 -5.29 8.35
C GLU A 528 -15.86 -5.78 7.54
N GLU A 529 -16.98 -6.03 8.20
CA GLU A 529 -18.20 -6.58 7.62
C GLU A 529 -18.85 -5.62 6.60
N GLY A 530 -18.75 -4.32 6.85
CA GLY A 530 -19.21 -3.26 5.96
C GLY A 530 -18.34 -3.01 4.72
N THR A 531 -17.26 -3.77 4.52
CA THR A 531 -16.48 -3.70 3.26
C THR A 531 -17.22 -4.36 2.10
N ILE A 532 -17.02 -3.86 0.88
CA ILE A 532 -17.63 -4.39 -0.36
C ILE A 532 -17.34 -5.89 -0.54
N ARG A 533 -16.16 -6.35 -0.11
CA ARG A 533 -15.79 -7.78 -0.11
C ARG A 533 -16.70 -8.59 0.81
N ASN A 534 -16.82 -8.20 2.07
CA ASN A 534 -17.60 -8.96 3.04
C ASN A 534 -19.12 -8.83 2.82
N LEU A 535 -19.60 -7.67 2.38
CA LEU A 535 -20.97 -7.49 1.90
C LEU A 535 -21.29 -8.39 0.70
N ALA A 536 -20.36 -8.57 -0.26
CA ALA A 536 -20.55 -9.49 -1.38
C ALA A 536 -20.56 -10.96 -0.93
N ILE A 537 -19.73 -11.33 0.04
CA ILE A 537 -19.72 -12.68 0.65
C ILE A 537 -21.04 -12.96 1.38
N ASP A 538 -21.50 -12.02 2.22
CA ASP A 538 -22.79 -12.09 2.92
C ASP A 538 -23.96 -12.16 1.92
N TYR A 539 -23.88 -11.39 0.84
CA TYR A 539 -24.91 -11.36 -0.20
C TYR A 539 -25.07 -12.72 -0.88
N ILE A 540 -23.95 -13.37 -1.24
CA ILE A 540 -23.98 -14.73 -1.80
C ILE A 540 -24.57 -15.71 -0.78
N LYS A 541 -24.07 -15.72 0.46
CA LYS A 541 -24.42 -16.73 1.47
C LYS A 541 -25.85 -16.57 2.00
N ASN A 542 -26.21 -15.37 2.44
CA ASN A 542 -27.38 -15.10 3.28
C ASN A 542 -28.52 -14.39 2.55
N VAL A 543 -28.26 -13.72 1.42
CA VAL A 543 -29.31 -13.06 0.60
C VAL A 543 -29.69 -13.87 -0.63
N LYS A 544 -28.71 -14.54 -1.25
CA LYS A 544 -28.87 -15.42 -2.42
C LYS A 544 -28.88 -16.91 -2.06
N ASN A 545 -28.82 -17.26 -0.77
CA ASN A 545 -28.84 -18.64 -0.25
C ASN A 545 -27.79 -19.56 -0.92
N GLY A 546 -26.61 -19.01 -1.22
CA GLY A 546 -25.50 -19.71 -1.85
C GLY A 546 -25.59 -19.89 -3.37
N LEU A 547 -26.59 -19.33 -4.08
CA LEU A 547 -26.75 -19.53 -5.53
C LEU A 547 -26.84 -18.22 -6.32
N ILE A 548 -25.88 -17.99 -7.21
CA ILE A 548 -25.86 -16.88 -8.16
C ILE A 548 -26.17 -17.39 -9.58
N ASN A 549 -27.22 -16.86 -10.20
CA ASN A 549 -27.58 -17.13 -11.59
C ASN A 549 -27.22 -15.90 -12.45
N ALA A 550 -26.01 -15.89 -13.02
CA ALA A 550 -25.48 -14.74 -13.75
C ALA A 550 -25.97 -14.69 -15.19
N LYS A 551 -26.19 -13.46 -15.68
CA LYS A 551 -26.66 -13.12 -17.04
C LYS A 551 -26.08 -11.75 -17.40
N LYS A 552 -25.66 -11.53 -18.65
CA LYS A 552 -25.30 -10.17 -19.13
C LYS A 552 -26.54 -9.28 -19.08
N GLN A 553 -26.46 -8.10 -18.47
CA GLN A 553 -27.57 -7.12 -18.49
C GLN A 553 -27.47 -6.15 -19.67
N ASN A 554 -26.25 -5.93 -20.20
CA ASN A 554 -25.94 -4.97 -21.26
C ASN A 554 -26.31 -3.53 -20.88
N ASN A 555 -25.97 -3.16 -19.64
CA ASN A 555 -26.28 -1.86 -19.05
C ASN A 555 -25.57 -0.70 -19.76
N TRP A 556 -24.39 -0.96 -20.33
CA TRP A 556 -23.69 0.02 -21.14
C TRP A 556 -22.95 -0.63 -22.31
N CYS A 557 -22.60 0.19 -23.30
CA CYS A 557 -21.75 -0.22 -24.41
C CYS A 557 -20.91 0.96 -24.93
N LEU A 558 -19.83 0.61 -25.64
CA LEU A 558 -19.03 1.55 -26.42
C LEU A 558 -19.67 1.78 -27.79
N LEU A 559 -19.62 3.02 -28.30
CA LEU A 559 -19.95 3.34 -29.70
C LEU A 559 -18.70 3.82 -30.44
N GLY A 560 -18.68 3.58 -31.76
CA GLY A 560 -17.57 3.93 -32.65
C GLY A 560 -16.68 2.75 -33.05
N ILE A 561 -16.75 1.64 -32.30
CA ILE A 561 -16.13 0.36 -32.63
C ILE A 561 -17.21 -0.60 -33.12
N ASP A 562 -16.94 -1.37 -34.18
CA ASP A 562 -17.77 -2.51 -34.59
C ASP A 562 -17.00 -3.82 -34.39
N PRO A 563 -17.30 -4.62 -33.35
CA PRO A 563 -16.62 -5.88 -33.08
C PRO A 563 -16.95 -6.99 -34.10
N ASN A 564 -17.97 -6.80 -34.94
CA ASN A 564 -18.33 -7.74 -36.00
C ASN A 564 -17.60 -7.45 -37.32
N SER A 565 -16.92 -6.31 -37.43
CA SER A 565 -16.22 -5.89 -38.63
C SER A 565 -15.05 -6.81 -38.96
N GLU A 566 -14.77 -7.00 -40.26
CA GLU A 566 -13.69 -7.89 -40.69
C GLU A 566 -12.31 -7.41 -40.27
N ASN A 567 -12.11 -6.08 -40.18
CA ASN A 567 -10.89 -5.51 -39.63
C ASN A 567 -10.70 -5.89 -38.14
N TYR A 568 -11.76 -5.91 -37.34
CA TYR A 568 -11.68 -6.27 -35.92
C TYR A 568 -11.34 -7.76 -35.72
N LYS A 569 -11.87 -8.65 -36.58
CA LYS A 569 -11.46 -10.06 -36.64
C LYS A 569 -10.01 -10.24 -37.11
N LYS A 570 -9.58 -9.49 -38.14
CA LYS A 570 -8.19 -9.52 -38.61
C LYS A 570 -7.21 -9.02 -37.53
N VAL A 571 -7.57 -7.98 -36.77
CA VAL A 571 -6.78 -7.54 -35.60
C VAL A 571 -6.77 -8.62 -34.52
N ARG A 572 -7.92 -9.21 -34.17
CA ARG A 572 -8.01 -10.33 -33.23
C ARG A 572 -7.03 -11.44 -33.59
N ASP A 573 -7.08 -11.93 -34.82
CA ASP A 573 -6.32 -13.11 -35.22
C ASP A 573 -4.81 -12.84 -35.22
N LEU A 574 -4.38 -11.69 -35.76
CA LEU A 574 -2.96 -11.27 -35.75
C LEU A 574 -2.42 -11.00 -34.34
N VAL A 575 -3.23 -10.43 -33.43
CA VAL A 575 -2.83 -10.24 -32.02
C VAL A 575 -2.82 -11.57 -31.27
N ASN A 576 -3.78 -12.45 -31.54
CA ASN A 576 -3.92 -13.71 -30.82
C ASN A 576 -2.90 -14.76 -31.29
N SER A 577 -2.40 -14.68 -32.53
CA SER A 577 -1.23 -15.43 -33.03
C SER A 577 0.10 -14.84 -32.57
N GLY A 578 0.16 -13.52 -32.36
CA GLY A 578 1.35 -12.77 -31.97
C GLY A 578 2.09 -12.08 -33.13
N GLU A 579 1.53 -12.12 -34.34
CA GLU A 579 2.02 -11.38 -35.52
C GLU A 579 1.89 -9.87 -35.36
N LEU A 580 0.88 -9.40 -34.62
CA LEU A 580 0.64 -8.01 -34.27
C LEU A 580 0.69 -7.82 -32.75
N LYS A 581 1.25 -6.71 -32.28
CA LYS A 581 1.34 -6.40 -30.84
C LYS A 581 0.34 -5.31 -30.46
N ILE A 582 -0.39 -5.52 -29.36
CA ILE A 582 -1.16 -4.46 -28.71
C ILE A 582 -0.22 -3.37 -28.18
N PRO A 583 -0.51 -2.07 -28.39
CA PRO A 583 0.30 -0.98 -27.85
C PRO A 583 0.36 -1.00 -26.32
N THR A 584 1.56 -0.97 -25.74
CA THR A 584 1.81 -0.94 -24.29
C THR A 584 2.46 0.37 -23.85
N SER A 585 2.44 0.64 -22.55
CA SER A 585 3.36 1.59 -21.91
C SER A 585 4.83 1.22 -22.14
N GLU A 586 5.74 2.18 -21.92
CA GLU A 586 7.19 2.04 -22.12
C GLU A 586 7.82 0.93 -21.23
N ASP A 587 7.27 0.70 -20.05
CA ASP A 587 7.63 -0.39 -19.12
C ASP A 587 6.96 -1.74 -19.45
N GLY A 588 6.15 -1.79 -20.52
CA GLY A 588 5.36 -2.97 -20.92
C GLY A 588 4.21 -3.35 -19.97
N LYS A 589 4.06 -2.63 -18.84
CA LYS A 589 3.16 -3.02 -17.74
C LYS A 589 1.68 -2.85 -18.06
N TYR A 590 1.34 -1.82 -18.82
CA TYR A 590 -0.04 -1.43 -19.11
C TYR A 590 -0.34 -1.61 -20.59
N THR A 591 -1.31 -2.47 -20.90
CA THR A 591 -1.73 -2.75 -22.28
C THR A 591 -2.79 -1.77 -22.79
N ASN A 592 -2.92 -1.73 -24.12
CA ASN A 592 -3.95 -1.06 -24.89
C ASN A 592 -4.01 0.47 -24.69
N ILE A 593 -2.85 1.12 -24.63
CA ILE A 593 -2.74 2.58 -24.41
C ILE A 593 -3.00 3.43 -25.67
N ALA A 594 -3.08 2.80 -26.84
CA ALA A 594 -3.39 3.39 -28.13
C ALA A 594 -4.14 2.37 -28.99
N SER A 595 -4.96 2.84 -29.94
CA SER A 595 -5.69 1.94 -30.84
C SER A 595 -4.75 1.32 -31.87
N ILE A 596 -5.03 0.07 -32.25
CA ILE A 596 -4.61 -0.46 -33.55
C ILE A 596 -5.48 0.21 -34.62
N ASN A 597 -4.85 0.77 -35.64
CA ASN A 597 -5.49 1.47 -36.76
C ASN A 597 -5.38 0.63 -38.04
N LYS A 598 -6.27 0.85 -39.02
CA LYS A 598 -6.26 0.13 -40.30
C LYS A 598 -4.92 0.21 -41.04
N LYS A 599 -4.15 1.29 -40.86
CA LYS A 599 -2.80 1.45 -41.43
C LYS A 599 -1.77 0.45 -40.84
N ASP A 600 -2.03 -0.10 -39.66
CA ASP A 600 -1.14 -1.00 -38.92
C ASP A 600 -1.40 -2.48 -39.27
N LEU A 601 -2.45 -2.77 -40.05
CA LEU A 601 -2.72 -4.09 -40.59
C LEU A 601 -1.80 -4.41 -41.79
N PRO A 602 -1.35 -5.67 -41.95
CA PRO A 602 -0.71 -6.12 -43.18
C PRO A 602 -1.61 -5.86 -44.40
N SER A 603 -1.05 -5.27 -45.45
CA SER A 603 -1.75 -5.04 -46.71
C SER A 603 -2.11 -6.36 -47.39
N ASP A 604 -3.29 -6.42 -48.03
CA ASP A 604 -3.87 -7.64 -48.61
C ASP A 604 -3.20 -8.08 -49.94
N ASN A 605 -1.90 -7.81 -50.10
CA ASN A 605 -1.10 -8.19 -51.26
C ASN A 605 -0.69 -9.68 -51.19
N ASN A 606 -1.67 -10.58 -51.20
CA ASN A 606 -1.42 -12.02 -51.35
C ASN A 606 -2.40 -12.73 -52.32
N THR A 607 -2.97 -11.98 -53.28
CA THR A 607 -3.79 -12.51 -54.38
C THR A 607 -3.14 -12.28 -55.75
N SER A 608 -1.86 -12.61 -55.89
CA SER A 608 -1.13 -12.58 -57.18
C SER A 608 0.15 -13.43 -57.16
N LYS A 609 0.06 -14.70 -56.74
CA LYS A 609 1.21 -15.62 -56.73
C LYS A 609 0.95 -17.07 -57.19
N GLU A 610 -0.16 -17.31 -57.89
CA GLU A 610 -0.51 -18.65 -58.43
C GLU A 610 -0.70 -18.67 -59.97
N ASN A 611 -0.39 -17.59 -60.70
CA ASN A 611 -0.69 -17.44 -62.14
C ASN A 611 0.52 -17.11 -63.04
N GLU A 612 1.76 -17.32 -62.59
CA GLU A 612 2.97 -17.17 -63.44
C GLU A 612 3.94 -18.38 -63.42
N GLU A 613 3.54 -19.54 -62.91
CA GLU A 613 4.27 -20.81 -63.11
C GLU A 613 3.57 -21.71 -64.16
N ASN A 614 3.46 -21.23 -65.40
CA ASN A 614 3.20 -22.06 -66.58
C ASN A 614 3.53 -21.35 -67.91
N ILE A 615 4.82 -21.24 -68.25
CA ILE A 615 5.34 -21.17 -69.62
C ILE A 615 6.84 -21.53 -69.61
N ASN A 616 7.25 -22.40 -70.54
CA ASN A 616 8.61 -22.80 -70.91
C ASN A 616 9.68 -22.98 -69.82
N LEU A 617 9.85 -24.23 -69.42
CA LEU A 617 11.20 -24.82 -69.44
C LEU A 617 11.77 -24.73 -70.86
N ASP A 618 12.83 -23.95 -71.09
CA ASP A 618 13.86 -24.35 -72.07
C ASP A 618 15.22 -23.63 -71.92
N SER A 619 16.28 -24.31 -72.33
CA SER A 619 17.64 -23.82 -72.65
C SER A 619 18.65 -23.37 -71.54
N ILE A 620 19.63 -24.26 -71.31
CA ILE A 620 21.08 -24.02 -71.47
C ILE A 620 21.86 -23.12 -70.47
N ASN A 621 22.53 -23.81 -69.52
CA ASN A 621 23.96 -23.77 -69.17
C ASN A 621 24.75 -22.48 -68.75
N ASN A 622 25.74 -22.79 -67.88
CA ASN A 622 27.12 -22.29 -67.79
C ASN A 622 27.47 -21.13 -66.81
N LYS A 623 28.21 -21.56 -65.77
CA LYS A 623 29.54 -21.06 -65.35
C LYS A 623 29.67 -19.77 -64.52
N ASN A 624 30.47 -19.94 -63.44
CA ASN A 624 31.56 -19.06 -63.02
C ASN A 624 31.20 -17.70 -62.38
N ASN A 625 32.00 -17.13 -61.48
CA ASN A 625 32.96 -17.67 -60.49
C ASN A 625 33.40 -16.48 -59.61
N LYS A 626 33.71 -16.69 -58.31
CA LYS A 626 34.65 -15.84 -57.52
C LYS A 626 34.24 -14.37 -57.32
N ASP A 627 34.87 -13.56 -56.45
CA ASP A 627 35.75 -13.77 -55.27
C ASP A 627 35.54 -12.58 -54.29
N GLN A 628 36.02 -12.72 -53.05
CA GLN A 628 36.60 -11.68 -52.13
C GLN A 628 36.03 -10.22 -52.17
N ALA A 629 35.45 -9.65 -51.11
CA ALA A 629 35.97 -9.38 -49.75
C ALA A 629 37.13 -8.35 -49.65
N VAL A 630 36.95 -7.27 -48.88
CA VAL A 630 37.98 -6.53 -48.08
C VAL A 630 37.29 -5.49 -47.16
N ASN A 631 38.01 -5.01 -46.13
CA ASN A 631 37.58 -4.09 -45.05
C ASN A 631 37.35 -2.63 -45.55
N GLU A 632 36.92 -1.64 -44.76
CA GLU A 632 37.65 -1.00 -43.62
C GLU A 632 36.76 -0.21 -42.63
N GLU A 633 37.40 0.32 -41.57
CA GLU A 633 36.85 1.21 -40.53
C GLU A 633 36.72 2.69 -41.05
N SER A 634 36.28 3.75 -40.34
CA SER A 634 36.05 4.01 -38.91
C SER A 634 35.15 5.26 -38.67
N LYS A 635 34.60 5.36 -37.44
CA LYS A 635 34.18 6.53 -36.62
C LYS A 635 34.10 7.95 -37.26
N LYS A 636 32.99 8.67 -36.98
CA LYS A 636 32.97 9.89 -36.10
C LYS A 636 31.55 10.43 -35.79
N ASP A 637 31.50 11.28 -34.76
CA ASP A 637 30.31 11.79 -34.05
C ASP A 637 29.79 13.17 -34.55
N VAL A 638 28.93 13.83 -33.73
CA VAL A 638 28.58 15.28 -33.69
C VAL A 638 27.39 15.74 -34.59
N PRO A 639 26.49 16.69 -34.18
CA PRO A 639 26.20 17.31 -32.86
C PRO A 639 24.71 17.22 -32.39
N LYS A 640 24.41 17.80 -31.21
CA LYS A 640 23.08 18.34 -30.85
C LYS A 640 22.89 19.75 -31.45
N VAL A 641 21.64 20.24 -31.53
CA VAL A 641 21.33 21.66 -31.77
C VAL A 641 20.36 22.18 -30.71
N GLU A 642 20.69 23.33 -30.12
CA GLU A 642 19.77 24.25 -29.44
C GLU A 642 19.72 25.54 -30.28
N GLU A 643 18.60 26.25 -30.33
CA GLU A 643 18.62 27.66 -30.72
C GLU A 643 17.49 28.46 -30.03
N ASN A 644 17.79 29.70 -29.63
CA ASN A 644 16.86 30.66 -29.06
C ASN A 644 16.69 31.85 -30.02
N ILE A 645 15.49 32.41 -30.13
CA ILE A 645 15.28 33.76 -30.70
C ILE A 645 14.42 34.60 -29.74
N GLU A 646 14.71 35.90 -29.68
CA GLU A 646 14.30 36.83 -28.62
C GLU A 646 13.38 37.97 -29.09
N LYS A 647 12.61 38.52 -28.12
CA LYS A 647 12.22 39.94 -27.92
C LYS A 647 11.64 40.77 -29.09
N GLN A 648 10.55 41.47 -28.77
CA GLN A 648 10.52 42.92 -28.46
C GLN A 648 9.22 43.23 -27.65
N LYS A 649 9.19 44.07 -26.60
CA LYS A 649 9.29 45.57 -26.53
C LYS A 649 8.24 46.28 -27.42
N ASN A 650 7.56 47.37 -27.06
CA ASN A 650 7.33 48.17 -25.82
C ASN A 650 5.94 48.90 -26.05
N ASN A 651 5.38 49.93 -25.38
CA ASN A 651 5.79 50.91 -24.37
C ASN A 651 4.53 51.60 -23.76
N LYS A 652 4.53 52.04 -22.47
CA LYS A 652 3.74 53.19 -21.93
C LYS A 652 2.18 53.13 -21.99
N GLU A 653 1.34 53.93 -21.30
CA GLU A 653 1.46 54.76 -20.07
C GLU A 653 0.08 55.11 -19.45
N ASN A 654 0.07 55.38 -18.13
CA ASN A 654 -0.77 56.35 -17.38
C ASN A 654 -2.30 56.20 -17.18
N ASN A 655 -2.70 56.62 -15.96
CA ASN A 655 -3.99 57.20 -15.50
C ASN A 655 -5.26 56.31 -15.38
N SER A 656 -6.23 56.59 -14.47
CA SER A 656 -6.21 57.24 -13.13
C SER A 656 -7.61 57.23 -12.46
N ASN A 657 -7.66 57.16 -11.12
CA ASN A 657 -8.73 57.66 -10.20
C ASN A 657 -10.15 57.03 -10.23
N GLY A 658 -10.91 57.26 -9.13
CA GLY A 658 -12.20 56.63 -8.78
C GLY A 658 -12.02 55.59 -7.66
N ASP A 659 -12.20 55.85 -6.36
CA ASP A 659 -13.10 56.77 -5.63
C ASP A 659 -14.59 56.31 -5.70
N ASN A 660 -15.38 56.17 -4.62
CA ASN A 660 -15.20 56.56 -3.20
C ASN A 660 -16.15 55.76 -2.24
N THR A 661 -15.98 55.89 -0.90
CA THR A 661 -16.95 55.63 0.22
C THR A 661 -17.61 54.23 0.36
N LEU A 662 -17.59 53.54 1.51
CA LEU A 662 -18.35 53.77 2.77
C LEU A 662 -19.89 53.68 2.57
N VAL A 663 -20.66 52.96 3.40
CA VAL A 663 -20.93 53.21 4.84
C VAL A 663 -21.21 51.90 5.64
N LYS A 664 -21.10 51.95 6.97
CA LYS A 664 -21.48 50.89 7.94
C LYS A 664 -22.92 51.04 8.44
N GLU A 665 -23.51 49.98 9.00
CA GLU A 665 -24.29 50.13 10.24
C GLU A 665 -24.32 48.85 11.10
N ASP A 666 -24.48 49.01 12.41
CA ASP A 666 -24.44 47.95 13.45
C ASP A 666 -25.83 47.74 14.07
N SER A 667 -26.15 46.54 14.57
CA SER A 667 -27.06 46.37 15.73
C SER A 667 -26.97 44.96 16.36
N LYS A 668 -27.44 44.83 17.61
CA LYS A 668 -27.36 43.62 18.47
C LYS A 668 -28.71 43.28 19.11
N SER A 669 -28.99 41.99 19.30
CA SER A 669 -29.83 41.38 20.38
C SER A 669 -30.15 39.91 20.04
N LYS A 670 -30.64 39.04 20.94
CA LYS A 670 -30.24 38.68 22.33
C LYS A 670 -30.91 37.32 22.68
N GLU A 671 -30.73 36.78 23.89
CA GLU A 671 -31.34 35.52 24.40
C GLU A 671 -32.91 35.60 24.50
N GLU A 672 -33.73 34.57 24.81
CA GLU A 672 -33.64 33.57 25.91
C GLU A 672 -34.62 32.35 25.80
N ASN A 673 -34.76 31.56 26.89
CA ASN A 673 -35.30 30.17 27.03
C ASN A 673 -36.85 29.99 27.04
N GLU A 674 -37.35 28.72 26.95
CA GLU A 674 -38.08 28.00 28.05
C GLU A 674 -38.47 26.50 27.75
N LYS A 675 -39.21 25.82 28.66
CA LYS A 675 -39.47 24.34 28.70
C LYS A 675 -40.90 23.92 29.15
N ASN A 676 -41.25 22.63 28.93
CA ASN A 676 -41.92 21.65 29.84
C ASN A 676 -43.24 20.95 29.39
N ASN A 677 -43.36 19.66 29.80
CA ASN A 677 -44.56 18.83 30.09
C ASN A 677 -45.57 18.51 28.94
N GLU A 678 -46.46 17.50 29.02
CA GLU A 678 -46.89 16.61 30.13
C GLU A 678 -47.29 15.16 29.68
N GLN A 679 -47.75 14.30 30.61
CA GLN A 679 -48.13 12.87 30.41
C GLN A 679 -49.65 12.63 30.34
N ASN A 680 -50.09 11.46 29.85
CA ASN A 680 -51.19 10.66 30.46
C ASN A 680 -51.32 9.21 29.90
N ASN A 681 -52.05 8.35 30.61
CA ASN A 681 -52.23 6.89 30.34
C ASN A 681 -53.69 6.54 29.92
N ILE A 682 -53.94 5.29 29.43
CA ILE A 682 -54.87 4.27 29.99
C ILE A 682 -55.11 3.06 29.05
N GLU A 683 -55.22 1.88 29.67
CA GLU A 683 -55.86 0.55 29.39
C GLU A 683 -56.81 0.39 28.16
N GLU A 684 -57.16 -0.80 27.62
CA GLU A 684 -56.70 -2.21 27.69
C GLU A 684 -57.37 -3.04 26.54
N VAL A 685 -57.07 -4.36 26.49
CA VAL A 685 -57.88 -5.51 26.00
C VAL A 685 -57.30 -6.30 24.82
N SER A 686 -57.36 -7.63 24.98
CA SER A 686 -56.59 -8.64 24.25
C SER A 686 -57.17 -9.12 22.91
N LYS A 687 -56.28 -9.64 22.05
CA LYS A 687 -56.40 -11.00 21.48
C LYS A 687 -55.01 -11.59 21.19
N LYS A 688 -54.88 -12.92 21.26
CA LYS A 688 -53.63 -13.67 21.00
C LYS A 688 -53.60 -14.11 19.54
N GLU A 689 -52.40 -14.14 18.93
CA GLU A 689 -51.81 -15.42 18.46
C GLU A 689 -50.32 -15.31 18.10
N ASN A 690 -49.61 -16.42 18.30
CA ASN A 690 -48.27 -16.85 17.87
C ASN A 690 -47.08 -15.85 17.76
N LYS A 691 -46.01 -16.19 18.49
CA LYS A 691 -44.74 -15.45 18.54
C LYS A 691 -43.71 -15.98 17.52
N LEU A 692 -42.90 -15.08 16.99
CA LEU A 692 -41.48 -15.32 16.70
C LEU A 692 -40.64 -14.44 17.64
N PRO A 693 -39.44 -14.87 18.10
CA PRO A 693 -38.65 -14.12 19.06
C PRO A 693 -37.98 -12.90 18.42
N ASN A 694 -37.97 -11.78 19.14
CA ASN A 694 -37.25 -10.56 18.75
C ASN A 694 -36.61 -9.91 19.99
N THR A 695 -35.31 -9.69 19.94
CA THR A 695 -34.49 -9.03 20.98
C THR A 695 -33.30 -8.34 20.30
N GLY A 696 -33.10 -7.03 20.38
CA GLY A 696 -33.87 -6.02 21.14
C GLY A 696 -33.82 -4.62 20.52
N SER A 697 -34.48 -3.68 21.19
CA SER A 697 -34.80 -2.33 20.68
C SER A 697 -33.61 -1.35 20.68
N PRO A 698 -33.65 -0.30 19.82
CA PRO A 698 -32.65 0.76 19.82
C PRO A 698 -32.81 1.74 20.99
N ILE A 699 -31.70 2.36 21.40
CA ILE A 699 -31.68 3.58 22.21
C ILE A 699 -31.01 4.66 21.35
N GLY A 700 -31.63 5.83 21.25
CA GLY A 700 -31.14 6.93 20.43
C GLY A 700 -29.94 7.65 21.07
N ALA A 701 -29.02 8.13 20.23
CA ALA A 701 -27.94 9.02 20.63
C ALA A 701 -27.84 10.18 19.63
N GLU A 702 -28.20 11.39 20.07
CA GLU A 702 -27.79 12.61 19.37
C GLU A 702 -26.33 12.90 19.73
N ALA A 703 -25.43 12.71 18.77
CA ALA A 703 -24.02 13.07 18.91
C ALA A 703 -23.54 13.73 17.62
N MET A 704 -23.04 14.97 17.73
CA MET A 704 -22.50 15.74 16.60
C MET A 704 -21.19 15.12 16.11
N SER A 705 -21.19 14.53 14.91
CA SER A 705 -19.94 14.04 14.29
C SER A 705 -19.21 15.18 13.58
N GLN A 706 -18.16 15.71 14.19
CA GLN A 706 -17.07 16.35 13.43
C GLN A 706 -16.07 15.26 13.05
N ILE A 707 -15.99 14.95 11.76
CA ILE A 707 -15.06 13.94 11.22
C ILE A 707 -13.86 14.67 10.61
N GLY A 708 -12.66 14.37 11.10
CA GLY A 708 -11.42 14.91 10.55
C GLY A 708 -11.11 14.33 9.16
N MET A 709 -10.91 15.20 8.17
CA MET A 709 -10.36 14.79 6.87
C MET A 709 -8.83 14.69 6.95
N LEU A 710 -8.28 13.48 6.84
CA LEU A 710 -6.87 13.29 6.48
C LEU A 710 -6.67 13.69 5.01
N LEU A 711 -6.04 14.83 4.76
CA LEU A 711 -5.68 15.30 3.41
C LEU A 711 -4.18 15.14 3.15
N LEU A 712 -3.84 14.35 2.12
CA LEU A 712 -2.46 14.14 1.67
C LEU A 712 -1.86 15.45 1.13
N GLY A 713 -0.91 16.01 1.88
CA GLY A 713 -0.29 17.31 1.59
C GLY A 713 0.68 17.28 0.40
N ALA A 714 0.21 17.67 -0.79
CA ALA A 714 1.08 18.01 -1.90
C ALA A 714 1.73 19.40 -1.68
N GLY A 715 3.03 19.40 -1.35
CA GLY A 715 3.76 20.61 -0.94
C GLY A 715 3.83 21.72 -2.00
N VAL A 716 3.65 22.97 -1.57
CA VAL A 716 3.82 24.18 -2.41
C VAL A 716 4.80 25.15 -1.73
N ILE A 717 5.95 25.38 -2.36
CA ILE A 717 6.99 26.29 -1.87
C ILE A 717 6.56 27.75 -2.08
N LEU A 718 6.35 28.50 -1.01
CA LEU A 718 6.06 29.94 -1.06
C LEU A 718 7.16 30.77 -0.37
N LYS A 719 8.15 31.21 -1.16
CA LYS A 719 9.14 32.22 -0.74
C LYS A 719 8.47 33.57 -0.49
N LYS A 720 8.15 33.91 0.77
CA LYS A 720 7.92 35.31 1.17
C LYS A 720 9.26 36.02 1.35
N LYS A 721 9.43 37.17 0.69
CA LYS A 721 10.57 38.07 0.87
C LYS A 721 10.34 38.96 2.10
N ASN A 722 11.39 39.18 2.89
CA ASN A 722 11.41 40.20 3.93
C ASN A 722 11.16 41.59 3.35
N LYS A 723 10.43 42.44 4.08
CA LYS A 723 10.67 43.90 4.09
C LYS A 723 10.03 44.56 5.32
N LYS A 724 10.92 45.00 6.23
CA LYS A 724 10.75 45.99 7.31
C LYS A 724 9.47 45.87 8.15
#